data_AF-A0A9P6BX28-F1
#
_entry.id   AF-A0A9P6BX28-F1
#
_cell.length_a   1.000
_cell.length_b   1.000
_cell.length_c   1.000
_cell.angle_alpha   90.00
_cell.angle_beta   90.00
_cell.angle_gamma   90.00
#
_symmetry.space_group_name_H-M   'P 1'
#
loop_
_entity.id
_entity.type
_entity.pdbx_description
1 polymer ?
#
loop_
_entity_poly.entity_id
_entity_poly.type
_entity_poly.pdbx_seq_one_letter_code
_entity_poly.pdbx_strand_id
1 'polypeptide(L)'
;GIDILVEVSNRDAAHDSSVRDYDPRCHPGTREQHIEDIVYWAVPAAGIDDPLPLFWMKGLAGVGKSAIAQTCAEKLKVLGKLGATFFFSRNGRDKAAEFIPTIVYQLSTKFPDYRVLVDHRIRNDKTILDKTMAVQFEALVADPLQELEKAGKEIGKRIAIIVDGLDECNSADDQCKIIETIAAAARGGTTPFCWAFFSRPTPHIQASFTRTDVTRITHTTVLPISTDANSDIELYLRDGFENILRDRNISTKSQWPSDDDIQTLVKASNGLFIYAATALRVVARAGSLEEALRAVCTTTFNYTCKSPFADLDGFYMLIMRRIPPDALTTVLLLCHVLCNLGSYASDSQTGVMFWGNMLGLSEIEFRAGCNHLSAVLHVHDHSDSFDSTQFGDTGRPFQRTTPAAIKQLGTHIRRQLGGSIYFYHKSFVDFLMDPMRSCKFCVGSSPIINAHYKNSLEVLFKYEESYSLQGLELVLAPGVPDSASSLSWPYANELVNSALKAWIYEWAFETCFYFGSLPQIEHQLLQRFGHINFRKARQNKAMVLGGDGGFLRSARWGCRGYLKMIHRTQLFRTTQDQFQARFNVVEFKAAIELWKECGIIEPRYPNLTSRFKSVIPRKSQGNVISGLYRIGHGPKSVLWYWEINLKEEYYQEFLAADLAEGERVYRGERFDLWPTKWL
;
A
#
# COMPACT_ATOMS: atom_id res chain seq x y z
N GLY A 1 -15.44 -20.44 -12.73
CA GLY A 1 -14.86 -19.21 -13.30
C GLY A 1 -15.02 -18.09 -12.30
N ILE A 2 -16.25 -17.83 -11.87
CA ILE A 2 -16.52 -16.77 -10.88
C ILE A 2 -15.77 -16.98 -9.56
N ASP A 3 -15.62 -18.20 -9.06
CA ASP A 3 -14.87 -18.42 -7.82
C ASP A 3 -13.40 -17.97 -7.94
N ILE A 4 -12.79 -18.17 -9.11
CA ILE A 4 -11.43 -17.69 -9.43
C ILE A 4 -11.42 -16.17 -9.51
N LEU A 5 -12.46 -15.57 -10.09
CA LEU A 5 -12.61 -14.12 -10.17
C LEU A 5 -12.67 -13.50 -8.77
N VAL A 6 -13.42 -14.11 -7.84
CA VAL A 6 -13.55 -13.65 -6.45
C VAL A 6 -12.19 -13.57 -5.75
N GLU A 7 -11.28 -14.51 -6.02
CA GLU A 7 -9.95 -14.53 -5.40
C GLU A 7 -9.04 -13.36 -5.82
N VAL A 8 -9.25 -12.83 -7.03
CA VAL A 8 -8.44 -11.72 -7.58
C VAL A 8 -9.16 -10.37 -7.51
N SER A 9 -10.46 -10.35 -7.21
CA SER A 9 -11.24 -9.13 -6.97
C SER A 9 -10.98 -8.56 -5.57
N ASN A 10 -10.99 -7.23 -5.48
CA ASN A 10 -10.94 -6.51 -4.22
C ASN A 10 -12.34 -6.03 -3.82
N ARG A 11 -13.05 -6.88 -3.05
CA ARG A 11 -14.43 -6.60 -2.61
C ARG A 11 -14.53 -5.36 -1.71
N ASP A 12 -13.45 -4.97 -1.06
CA ASP A 12 -13.37 -3.78 -0.20
C ASP A 12 -13.46 -2.46 -1.00
N ALA A 13 -13.27 -2.52 -2.32
CA ALA A 13 -13.41 -1.37 -3.20
C ALA A 13 -14.87 -1.06 -3.57
N ALA A 14 -15.84 -1.95 -3.30
CA ALA A 14 -17.25 -1.71 -3.57
C ALA A 14 -17.88 -0.78 -2.51
N HIS A 15 -18.78 0.10 -2.93
CA HIS A 15 -19.44 1.10 -2.07
C HIS A 15 -20.18 0.54 -0.85
N ASP A 16 -20.63 -0.72 -0.92
CA ASP A 16 -21.40 -1.42 0.11
C ASP A 16 -20.58 -2.50 0.84
N SER A 17 -19.25 -2.44 0.76
CA SER A 17 -18.39 -3.26 1.59
C SER A 17 -18.44 -2.80 3.05
N SER A 18 -18.44 -3.75 3.99
CA SER A 18 -18.42 -3.48 5.44
C SER A 18 -17.20 -2.67 5.89
N VAL A 19 -16.06 -2.77 5.18
CA VAL A 19 -14.89 -1.95 5.51
C VAL A 19 -15.11 -0.46 5.21
N ARG A 20 -16.14 -0.12 4.42
CA ARG A 20 -16.55 1.24 4.08
C ARG A 20 -17.77 1.71 4.88
N ASP A 21 -18.23 0.98 5.89
CA ASP A 21 -19.40 1.39 6.69
C ASP A 21 -19.20 2.78 7.33
N TYR A 22 -17.95 3.09 7.68
CA TYR A 22 -17.50 4.36 8.27
C TYR A 22 -16.83 5.32 7.25
N ASP A 23 -16.77 4.96 5.97
CA ASP A 23 -16.23 5.85 4.94
C ASP A 23 -17.19 7.04 4.72
N PRO A 24 -16.67 8.20 4.27
CA PRO A 24 -17.44 9.44 4.27
C PRO A 24 -18.62 9.36 3.28
N ARG A 25 -19.78 9.79 3.76
CA ARG A 25 -20.98 10.13 2.96
C ARG A 25 -21.19 11.63 3.04
N CYS A 26 -21.86 12.22 2.05
CA CYS A 26 -22.33 13.60 2.21
C CYS A 26 -23.29 13.66 3.39
N HIS A 27 -23.08 14.65 4.26
CA HIS A 27 -24.03 14.96 5.32
C HIS A 27 -25.35 15.43 4.71
N PRO A 28 -26.53 15.01 5.19
CA PRO A 28 -27.80 15.43 4.62
C PRO A 28 -27.90 16.95 4.47
N GLY A 29 -28.34 17.42 3.29
CA GLY A 29 -28.44 18.85 2.99
C GLY A 29 -27.12 19.52 2.59
N THR A 30 -26.02 18.78 2.48
CA THR A 30 -24.74 19.29 1.98
C THR A 30 -24.45 18.79 0.57
N ARG A 31 -23.78 19.61 -0.24
CA ARG A 31 -23.34 19.27 -1.61
C ARG A 31 -24.46 18.79 -2.55
N GLU A 32 -25.72 19.09 -2.26
CA GLU A 32 -26.89 18.57 -3.00
C GLU A 32 -26.79 18.87 -4.50
N GLN A 33 -26.40 20.09 -4.91
CA GLN A 33 -26.24 20.42 -6.32
C GLN A 33 -25.28 19.47 -7.05
N HIS A 34 -24.13 19.16 -6.46
CA HIS A 34 -23.16 18.25 -7.09
C HIS A 34 -23.67 16.80 -7.13
N ILE A 35 -24.44 16.39 -6.13
CA ILE A 35 -25.07 15.07 -6.11
C ILE A 35 -26.13 14.99 -7.23
N GLU A 36 -26.96 16.02 -7.36
CA GLU A 36 -27.99 16.12 -8.40
C GLU A 36 -27.39 16.15 -9.80
N ASP A 37 -26.34 16.93 -10.04
CA ASP A 37 -25.65 17.02 -11.33
C ASP A 37 -25.19 15.63 -11.82
N ILE A 38 -24.64 14.81 -10.92
CA ILE A 38 -24.12 13.48 -11.25
C ILE A 38 -25.24 12.47 -11.43
N VAL A 39 -26.26 12.51 -10.57
CA VAL A 39 -27.45 11.65 -10.72
C VAL A 39 -28.15 11.94 -12.04
N TYR A 40 -28.32 13.22 -12.39
CA TYR A 40 -28.89 13.65 -13.66
C TYR A 40 -28.01 13.23 -14.86
N TRP A 41 -26.69 13.39 -14.76
CA TRP A 41 -25.76 12.95 -15.81
C TRP A 41 -25.87 11.43 -16.10
N ALA A 42 -26.06 10.62 -15.04
CA ALA A 42 -26.23 9.18 -15.16
C ALA A 42 -27.64 8.79 -15.64
N VAL A 43 -28.67 9.54 -15.21
CA VAL A 43 -30.08 9.25 -15.45
C VAL A 43 -30.77 10.51 -16.03
N PRO A 44 -30.47 10.87 -17.29
CA PRO A 44 -31.08 12.05 -17.91
C PRO A 44 -32.58 11.84 -18.09
N ALA A 45 -33.34 12.94 -18.08
CA ALA A 45 -34.77 12.89 -18.33
C ALA A 45 -35.07 12.44 -19.77
N ALA A 46 -36.20 11.76 -19.97
CA ALA A 46 -36.62 11.30 -21.27
C ALA A 46 -36.79 12.49 -22.24
N GLY A 47 -36.24 12.35 -23.46
CA GLY A 47 -36.32 13.39 -24.50
C GLY A 47 -35.21 14.43 -24.49
N ILE A 48 -34.21 14.29 -23.61
CA ILE A 48 -32.97 15.10 -23.62
C ILE A 48 -31.85 14.29 -24.27
N ASP A 49 -30.94 14.96 -25.00
CA ASP A 49 -29.74 14.33 -25.55
C ASP A 49 -28.91 13.66 -24.45
N ASP A 50 -28.42 12.46 -24.74
CA ASP A 50 -27.61 11.70 -23.79
C ASP A 50 -26.35 12.49 -23.40
N PRO A 51 -26.09 12.69 -22.09
CA PRO A 51 -24.86 13.33 -21.64
C PRO A 51 -23.62 12.54 -22.08
N LEU A 52 -22.48 13.21 -22.12
CA LEU A 52 -21.20 12.58 -22.45
C LEU A 52 -20.94 11.32 -21.58
N PRO A 53 -20.35 10.25 -22.12
CA PRO A 53 -20.25 8.97 -21.42
C PRO A 53 -19.27 8.97 -20.25
N LEU A 54 -18.34 9.94 -20.19
CA LEU A 54 -17.44 10.12 -19.06
C LEU A 54 -17.81 11.39 -18.29
N PHE A 55 -17.71 11.31 -16.97
CA PHE A 55 -17.78 12.43 -16.05
C PHE A 55 -16.51 12.43 -15.20
N TRP A 56 -15.86 13.58 -15.05
CA TRP A 56 -14.68 13.71 -14.21
C TRP A 56 -14.83 14.89 -13.24
N MET A 57 -14.97 14.58 -11.96
CA MET A 57 -14.91 15.55 -10.87
C MET A 57 -13.47 15.66 -10.36
N LYS A 58 -12.83 16.79 -10.66
CA LYS A 58 -11.47 17.08 -10.19
C LYS A 58 -11.47 18.09 -9.06
N GLY A 59 -10.69 17.83 -8.03
CA GLY A 59 -10.59 18.74 -6.88
C GLY A 59 -9.48 18.33 -5.93
N LEU A 60 -9.05 19.27 -5.08
CA LEU A 60 -7.98 19.03 -4.13
C LEU A 60 -8.38 18.03 -3.03
N ALA A 61 -7.42 17.63 -2.19
CA ALA A 61 -7.70 16.80 -1.03
C ALA A 61 -8.72 17.47 -0.10
N GLY A 62 -9.65 16.69 0.46
CA GLY A 62 -10.49 17.15 1.56
C GLY A 62 -11.68 18.06 1.21
N VAL A 63 -11.96 18.32 -0.07
CA VAL A 63 -13.15 19.10 -0.50
C VAL A 63 -14.45 18.29 -0.51
N GLY A 64 -14.40 16.95 -0.32
CA GLY A 64 -15.58 16.09 -0.20
C GLY A 64 -15.89 15.19 -1.41
N LYS A 65 -14.97 15.02 -2.37
CA LYS A 65 -15.19 14.18 -3.58
C LYS A 65 -15.67 12.76 -3.26
N SER A 66 -14.96 12.05 -2.38
CA SER A 66 -15.31 10.67 -2.01
C SER A 66 -16.68 10.56 -1.33
N ALA A 67 -17.07 11.60 -0.57
CA ALA A 67 -18.39 11.69 0.06
C ALA A 67 -19.50 11.83 -0.99
N ILE A 68 -19.29 12.71 -1.98
CA ILE A 68 -20.19 12.87 -3.13
C ILE A 68 -20.28 11.55 -3.92
N ALA A 69 -19.15 10.91 -4.22
CA ALA A 69 -19.10 9.66 -4.94
C ALA A 69 -19.87 8.54 -4.23
N GLN A 70 -19.68 8.40 -2.91
CA GLN A 70 -20.40 7.42 -2.09
C GLN A 70 -21.91 7.68 -2.09
N THR A 71 -22.34 8.91 -1.85
CA THR A 71 -23.77 9.27 -1.83
C THR A 71 -24.40 9.11 -3.21
N CYS A 72 -23.69 9.44 -4.30
CA CYS A 72 -24.17 9.20 -5.66
C CYS A 72 -24.31 7.70 -5.96
N ALA A 73 -23.36 6.87 -5.53
CA ALA A 73 -23.45 5.42 -5.69
C ALA A 73 -24.70 4.87 -4.99
N GLU A 74 -24.95 5.26 -3.75
CA GLU A 74 -26.12 4.84 -2.98
C GLU A 74 -27.44 5.28 -3.66
N LYS A 75 -27.53 6.54 -4.12
CA LYS A 75 -28.71 7.03 -4.86
C LYS A 75 -28.90 6.26 -6.19
N LEU A 76 -27.84 6.03 -6.96
CA LEU A 76 -27.91 5.30 -8.24
C LEU A 76 -28.23 3.82 -8.06
N LYS A 77 -27.85 3.21 -6.93
CA LYS A 77 -28.24 1.84 -6.56
C LYS A 77 -29.74 1.76 -6.32
N VAL A 78 -30.32 2.70 -5.58
CA VAL A 78 -31.77 2.78 -5.37
C VAL A 78 -32.52 2.95 -6.70
N LEU A 79 -31.98 3.75 -7.62
CA LEU A 79 -32.54 3.93 -8.97
C LEU A 79 -32.31 2.74 -9.91
N GLY A 80 -31.64 1.67 -9.47
CA GLY A 80 -31.30 0.51 -10.29
C GLY A 80 -30.23 0.77 -11.37
N LYS A 81 -29.65 1.98 -11.41
CA LYS A 81 -28.74 2.45 -12.45
C LYS A 81 -27.26 2.28 -12.13
N LEU A 82 -26.89 1.93 -10.90
CA LEU A 82 -25.50 1.62 -10.53
C LEU A 82 -25.09 0.21 -11.00
N GLY A 83 -24.08 0.10 -11.86
CA GLY A 83 -23.50 -1.16 -12.30
C GLY A 83 -22.42 -1.69 -11.35
N ALA A 84 -21.44 -0.85 -11.05
CA ALA A 84 -20.31 -1.20 -10.21
C ALA A 84 -19.67 0.06 -9.61
N THR A 85 -18.83 -0.14 -8.61
CA THR A 85 -18.03 0.91 -7.98
C THR A 85 -16.61 0.43 -7.72
N PHE A 86 -15.64 1.34 -7.78
CA PHE A 86 -14.30 1.08 -7.30
C PHE A 86 -13.76 2.32 -6.58
N PHE A 87 -13.66 2.23 -5.26
CA PHE A 87 -13.10 3.25 -4.41
C PHE A 87 -11.65 2.92 -4.08
N PHE A 88 -10.73 3.52 -4.84
CA PHE A 88 -9.30 3.41 -4.60
C PHE A 88 -8.94 4.01 -3.24
N SER A 89 -8.03 3.34 -2.55
CA SER A 89 -7.49 3.82 -1.29
C SER A 89 -6.12 3.23 -1.04
N ARG A 90 -5.20 4.02 -0.47
CA ARG A 90 -3.91 3.50 0.02
C ARG A 90 -4.04 2.42 1.11
N ASN A 91 -5.25 2.23 1.64
CA ASN A 91 -5.58 1.30 2.71
C ASN A 91 -6.13 -0.02 2.15
N GLY A 92 -5.40 -0.66 1.25
CA GLY A 92 -5.75 -2.00 0.77
C GLY A 92 -6.26 -2.06 -0.66
N ARG A 93 -6.45 -0.91 -1.32
CA ARG A 93 -7.28 -0.78 -2.53
C ARG A 93 -6.61 0.10 -3.60
N ASP A 94 -5.29 0.05 -3.66
CA ASP A 94 -4.46 0.92 -4.49
C ASP A 94 -3.92 0.22 -5.74
N LYS A 95 -4.29 -1.03 -5.99
CA LYS A 95 -3.74 -1.84 -7.08
C LYS A 95 -4.63 -1.82 -8.32
N ALA A 96 -4.09 -1.32 -9.44
CA ALA A 96 -4.79 -1.34 -10.72
C ALA A 96 -5.13 -2.75 -11.23
N ALA A 97 -4.32 -3.76 -10.90
CA ALA A 97 -4.56 -5.15 -11.31
C ALA A 97 -5.89 -5.72 -10.75
N GLU A 98 -6.39 -5.16 -9.64
CA GLU A 98 -7.64 -5.59 -9.01
C GLU A 98 -8.85 -4.86 -9.60
N PHE A 99 -8.65 -3.79 -10.39
CA PHE A 99 -9.70 -2.91 -10.89
C PHE A 99 -10.71 -3.64 -11.80
N ILE A 100 -10.26 -4.17 -12.95
CA ILE A 100 -11.14 -4.86 -13.90
C ILE A 100 -11.80 -6.10 -13.28
N PRO A 101 -11.06 -7.01 -12.60
CA PRO A 101 -11.69 -8.15 -11.96
C PRO A 101 -12.81 -7.77 -10.97
N THR A 102 -12.63 -6.68 -10.22
CA THR A 102 -13.64 -6.20 -9.25
C THR A 102 -14.88 -5.64 -9.91
N ILE A 103 -14.73 -4.92 -11.03
CA ILE A 103 -15.87 -4.43 -11.82
C ILE A 103 -16.63 -5.61 -12.43
N VAL A 104 -15.93 -6.55 -13.08
CA VAL A 104 -16.51 -7.76 -13.69
C VAL A 104 -17.27 -8.58 -12.65
N TYR A 105 -16.71 -8.72 -11.44
CA TYR A 105 -17.37 -9.45 -10.35
C TYR A 105 -18.69 -8.78 -9.94
N GLN A 106 -18.68 -7.46 -9.68
CA GLN A 106 -19.90 -6.72 -9.33
C GLN A 106 -20.97 -6.85 -10.43
N LEU A 107 -20.60 -6.66 -11.71
CA LEU A 107 -21.51 -6.84 -12.83
C LEU A 107 -22.07 -8.29 -12.89
N SER A 108 -21.23 -9.30 -12.63
CA SER A 108 -21.63 -10.72 -12.59
C SER A 108 -22.53 -11.08 -11.41
N THR A 109 -22.57 -10.27 -10.35
CA THR A 109 -23.56 -10.45 -9.27
C THR A 109 -24.91 -9.83 -9.62
N LYS A 110 -24.92 -8.80 -10.48
CA LYS A 110 -26.12 -8.05 -10.85
C LYS A 110 -26.83 -8.61 -12.09
N PHE A 111 -26.08 -9.14 -13.05
CA PHE A 111 -26.62 -9.54 -14.36
C PHE A 111 -26.37 -11.04 -14.64
N PRO A 112 -27.39 -11.90 -14.48
CA PRO A 112 -27.24 -13.35 -14.59
C PRO A 112 -26.75 -13.84 -15.96
N ASP A 113 -27.24 -13.27 -17.07
CA ASP A 113 -26.81 -13.70 -18.41
C ASP A 113 -25.34 -13.33 -18.68
N TYR A 114 -24.90 -12.16 -18.21
CA TYR A 114 -23.48 -11.75 -18.26
C TYR A 114 -22.59 -12.66 -17.42
N ARG A 115 -23.07 -13.02 -16.21
CA ARG A 115 -22.38 -13.96 -15.32
C ARG A 115 -22.06 -15.28 -16.01
N VAL A 116 -23.00 -15.83 -16.79
CA VAL A 116 -22.81 -17.11 -17.49
C VAL A 116 -21.66 -17.02 -18.50
N LEU A 117 -21.60 -15.95 -19.29
CA LEU A 117 -20.55 -15.74 -20.28
C LEU A 117 -19.17 -15.57 -19.63
N VAL A 118 -19.08 -14.72 -18.61
CA VAL A 118 -17.83 -14.48 -17.87
C VAL A 118 -17.34 -15.76 -17.20
N ASP A 119 -18.25 -16.50 -16.57
CA ASP A 119 -17.90 -17.76 -15.90
C ASP A 119 -17.31 -18.77 -16.90
N HIS A 120 -17.90 -18.90 -18.08
CA HIS A 120 -17.41 -19.78 -19.14
C HIS A 120 -16.04 -19.33 -19.66
N ARG A 121 -15.86 -18.04 -19.95
CA ARG A 121 -14.60 -17.47 -20.46
C ARG A 121 -13.43 -17.71 -19.50
N ILE A 122 -13.63 -17.45 -18.20
CA ILE A 122 -12.58 -17.68 -17.18
C ILE A 122 -12.29 -19.17 -16.97
N ARG A 123 -13.29 -20.05 -17.08
CA ARG A 123 -13.07 -21.51 -17.01
C ARG A 123 -12.20 -22.00 -18.16
N ASN A 124 -12.41 -21.46 -19.36
CA ASN A 124 -11.70 -21.86 -20.57
C ASN A 124 -10.27 -21.30 -20.61
N ASP A 125 -10.08 -20.04 -20.25
CA ASP A 125 -8.78 -19.39 -20.19
C ASP A 125 -8.58 -18.68 -18.85
N LYS A 126 -7.96 -19.39 -17.89
CA LYS A 126 -7.64 -18.82 -16.57
C LYS A 126 -6.57 -17.72 -16.64
N THR A 127 -5.73 -17.73 -17.68
CA THR A 127 -4.63 -16.77 -17.83
C THR A 127 -5.14 -15.36 -18.13
N ILE A 128 -6.42 -15.23 -18.54
CA ILE A 128 -7.07 -13.95 -18.81
C ILE A 128 -6.90 -12.95 -17.66
N LEU A 129 -6.92 -13.41 -16.41
CA LEU A 129 -6.81 -12.58 -15.20
C LEU A 129 -5.38 -12.05 -14.96
N ASP A 130 -4.39 -12.60 -15.67
CA ASP A 130 -3.00 -12.15 -15.65
C ASP A 130 -2.63 -11.32 -16.89
N LYS A 131 -3.55 -11.17 -17.86
CA LYS A 131 -3.32 -10.39 -19.08
C LYS A 131 -3.36 -8.88 -18.79
N THR A 132 -2.98 -8.09 -19.77
CA THR A 132 -3.02 -6.63 -19.69
C THR A 132 -4.45 -6.14 -19.43
N MET A 133 -4.58 -4.98 -18.79
CA MET A 133 -5.88 -4.38 -18.44
C MET A 133 -6.81 -4.21 -19.64
N ALA A 134 -6.27 -3.80 -20.79
CA ALA A 134 -7.03 -3.66 -22.02
C ALA A 134 -7.62 -5.00 -22.49
N VAL A 135 -6.81 -6.07 -22.48
CA VAL A 135 -7.27 -7.42 -22.86
C VAL A 135 -8.29 -7.96 -21.86
N GLN A 136 -8.10 -7.71 -20.57
CA GLN A 136 -9.09 -8.07 -19.54
C GLN A 136 -10.41 -7.34 -19.78
N PHE A 137 -10.36 -6.03 -20.02
CA PHE A 137 -11.55 -5.22 -20.28
C PHE A 137 -12.29 -5.71 -21.53
N GLU A 138 -11.59 -5.90 -22.64
CA GLU A 138 -12.19 -6.38 -23.88
C GLU A 138 -12.85 -7.76 -23.68
N ALA A 139 -12.07 -8.74 -23.21
CA ALA A 139 -12.54 -10.12 -23.15
C ALA A 139 -13.53 -10.43 -22.01
N LEU A 140 -13.52 -9.65 -20.92
CA LEU A 140 -14.42 -9.87 -19.77
C LEU A 140 -15.53 -8.82 -19.64
N VAL A 141 -15.39 -7.64 -20.24
CA VAL A 141 -16.40 -6.57 -20.17
C VAL A 141 -17.04 -6.33 -21.52
N ALA A 142 -16.28 -5.93 -22.55
CA ALA A 142 -16.86 -5.53 -23.83
C ALA A 142 -17.47 -6.70 -24.62
N ASP A 143 -16.71 -7.77 -24.86
CA ASP A 143 -17.19 -8.88 -25.68
C ASP A 143 -18.43 -9.55 -25.10
N PRO A 144 -18.49 -9.89 -23.79
CA PRO A 144 -19.68 -10.54 -23.25
C PRO A 144 -20.93 -9.64 -23.38
N LEU A 145 -20.79 -8.32 -23.28
CA LEU A 145 -21.91 -7.39 -23.42
C LEU A 145 -22.41 -7.31 -24.86
N GLN A 146 -21.50 -7.30 -25.83
CA GLN A 146 -21.85 -7.35 -27.25
C GLN A 146 -22.49 -8.68 -27.66
N GLU A 147 -22.04 -9.80 -27.08
CA GLU A 147 -22.67 -11.10 -27.27
C GLU A 147 -24.11 -11.12 -26.76
N LEU A 148 -24.35 -10.55 -25.58
CA LEU A 148 -25.68 -10.42 -25.02
C LEU A 148 -26.58 -9.53 -25.90
N GLU A 149 -26.08 -8.37 -26.33
CA GLU A 149 -26.80 -7.47 -27.23
C GLU A 149 -27.20 -8.19 -28.54
N LYS A 150 -26.27 -8.92 -29.16
CA LYS A 150 -26.55 -9.75 -30.36
C LYS A 150 -27.58 -10.85 -30.08
N ALA A 151 -27.65 -11.35 -28.86
CA ALA A 151 -28.63 -12.33 -28.43
C ALA A 151 -29.98 -11.71 -28.01
N GLY A 152 -30.16 -10.40 -28.15
CA GLY A 152 -31.37 -9.68 -27.73
C GLY A 152 -31.54 -9.56 -26.21
N LYS A 153 -30.45 -9.78 -25.46
CA LYS A 153 -30.41 -9.66 -24.00
C LYS A 153 -29.67 -8.39 -23.64
N GLU A 154 -30.37 -7.34 -23.21
CA GLU A 154 -29.72 -6.07 -22.86
C GLU A 154 -29.64 -5.88 -21.34
N ILE A 155 -28.55 -5.25 -20.90
CA ILE A 155 -28.30 -4.87 -19.50
C ILE A 155 -28.92 -3.49 -19.15
N GLY A 156 -29.57 -2.87 -20.12
CA GLY A 156 -30.08 -1.50 -20.05
C GLY A 156 -29.02 -0.47 -20.41
N LYS A 157 -29.47 0.72 -20.80
CA LYS A 157 -28.58 1.83 -21.21
C LYS A 157 -28.15 2.70 -20.04
N ARG A 158 -26.95 3.27 -20.17
CA ARG A 158 -26.31 4.20 -19.22
C ARG A 158 -26.26 3.64 -17.80
N ILE A 159 -25.70 2.45 -17.67
CA ILE A 159 -25.44 1.85 -16.36
C ILE A 159 -24.16 2.50 -15.80
N ALA A 160 -24.28 3.17 -14.65
CA ALA A 160 -23.21 3.98 -14.09
C ALA A 160 -22.14 3.13 -13.41
N ILE A 161 -20.87 3.45 -13.67
CA ILE A 161 -19.72 2.92 -12.93
C ILE A 161 -18.98 4.09 -12.28
N ILE A 162 -18.85 4.07 -10.96
CA ILE A 162 -18.18 5.12 -10.18
C ILE A 162 -16.78 4.66 -9.79
N VAL A 163 -15.79 5.49 -10.09
CA VAL A 163 -14.39 5.29 -9.75
C VAL A 163 -13.93 6.48 -8.91
N ASP A 164 -13.74 6.27 -7.62
CA ASP A 164 -13.27 7.29 -6.69
C ASP A 164 -11.80 7.07 -6.31
N GLY A 165 -11.09 8.16 -6.04
CA GLY A 165 -9.72 8.12 -5.55
C GLY A 165 -8.69 7.64 -6.58
N LEU A 166 -8.91 7.84 -7.90
CA LEU A 166 -7.97 7.34 -8.93
C LEU A 166 -6.51 7.76 -8.67
N ASP A 167 -6.29 8.95 -8.08
CA ASP A 167 -4.96 9.42 -7.67
C ASP A 167 -4.30 8.63 -6.53
N GLU A 168 -5.05 7.77 -5.85
CA GLU A 168 -4.58 6.83 -4.82
C GLU A 168 -4.13 5.48 -5.39
N CYS A 169 -4.33 5.21 -6.68
CA CYS A 169 -3.74 4.05 -7.35
C CYS A 169 -2.21 4.15 -7.32
N ASN A 170 -1.52 3.05 -7.09
CA ASN A 170 -0.09 3.01 -6.76
C ASN A 170 0.89 3.39 -7.89
N SER A 171 0.40 3.58 -9.11
CA SER A 171 1.21 3.76 -10.32
C SER A 171 0.58 4.82 -11.22
N ALA A 172 1.35 5.86 -11.55
CA ALA A 172 0.92 6.91 -12.48
C ALA A 172 0.58 6.34 -13.86
N ASP A 173 1.40 5.40 -14.35
CA ASP A 173 1.15 4.73 -15.63
C ASP A 173 -0.15 3.93 -15.61
N ASP A 174 -0.43 3.23 -14.50
CA ASP A 174 -1.66 2.46 -14.40
C ASP A 174 -2.89 3.36 -14.26
N GLN A 175 -2.77 4.52 -13.61
CA GLN A 175 -3.82 5.55 -13.60
C GLN A 175 -4.15 6.02 -15.04
N CYS A 176 -3.13 6.29 -15.85
CA CYS A 176 -3.32 6.67 -17.26
C CYS A 176 -3.97 5.53 -18.06
N LYS A 177 -3.49 4.28 -17.90
CA LYS A 177 -4.04 3.10 -18.60
C LYS A 177 -5.51 2.85 -18.28
N ILE A 178 -5.94 3.08 -17.03
CA ILE A 178 -7.36 2.99 -16.64
C ILE A 178 -8.20 3.97 -17.46
N ILE A 179 -7.78 5.25 -17.49
CA ILE A 179 -8.49 6.31 -18.24
C ILE A 179 -8.53 5.96 -19.74
N GLU A 180 -7.39 5.58 -20.31
CA GLU A 180 -7.27 5.28 -21.74
C GLU A 180 -8.12 4.09 -22.17
N THR A 181 -8.11 3.00 -21.38
CA THR A 181 -8.89 1.79 -21.65
C THR A 181 -10.39 2.10 -21.64
N ILE A 182 -10.86 2.81 -20.61
CA ILE A 182 -12.28 3.16 -20.46
C ILE A 182 -12.71 4.15 -21.54
N ALA A 183 -11.90 5.17 -21.83
CA ALA A 183 -12.20 6.15 -22.86
C ALA A 183 -12.28 5.50 -24.25
N ALA A 184 -11.39 4.56 -24.57
CA ALA A 184 -11.44 3.82 -25.82
C ALA A 184 -12.75 3.03 -25.95
N ALA A 185 -13.17 2.32 -24.89
CA ALA A 185 -14.42 1.57 -24.87
C ALA A 185 -15.66 2.47 -25.01
N ALA A 186 -15.68 3.61 -24.32
CA ALA A 186 -16.76 4.59 -24.36
C ALA A 186 -16.91 5.23 -25.74
N ARG A 187 -15.80 5.60 -26.40
CA ARG A 187 -15.83 6.11 -27.78
C ARG A 187 -16.37 5.09 -28.78
N GLY A 188 -15.97 3.83 -28.61
CA GLY A 188 -16.40 2.76 -29.50
C GLY A 188 -17.87 2.37 -29.31
N GLY A 189 -18.56 2.88 -28.27
CA GLY A 189 -19.92 2.45 -27.94
C GLY A 189 -20.00 0.96 -27.57
N THR A 190 -18.88 0.36 -27.16
CA THR A 190 -18.75 -1.10 -26.99
C THR A 190 -19.42 -1.64 -25.73
N THR A 191 -19.87 -0.75 -24.84
CA THR A 191 -20.52 -1.08 -23.57
C THR A 191 -21.64 -0.09 -23.28
N PRO A 192 -22.69 -0.47 -22.52
CA PRO A 192 -23.78 0.42 -22.16
C PRO A 192 -23.46 1.30 -20.94
N PHE A 193 -22.19 1.45 -20.58
CA PHE A 193 -21.77 2.11 -19.34
C PHE A 193 -21.49 3.59 -19.51
N CYS A 194 -21.80 4.35 -18.46
CA CYS A 194 -21.25 5.69 -18.26
C CYS A 194 -20.34 5.68 -17.02
N TRP A 195 -19.21 6.38 -17.08
CA TRP A 195 -18.16 6.31 -16.08
C TRP A 195 -17.95 7.65 -15.38
N ALA A 196 -18.05 7.66 -14.06
CA ALA A 196 -17.77 8.83 -13.24
C ALA A 196 -16.45 8.65 -12.48
N PHE A 197 -15.51 9.54 -12.71
CA PHE A 197 -14.20 9.56 -12.06
C PHE A 197 -14.13 10.71 -11.05
N PHE A 198 -13.58 10.42 -9.87
CA PHE A 198 -13.31 11.41 -8.84
C PHE A 198 -11.83 11.31 -8.47
N SER A 199 -11.08 12.39 -8.65
CA SER A 199 -9.64 12.37 -8.37
C SER A 199 -9.07 13.75 -8.12
N ARG A 200 -7.84 13.80 -7.61
CA ARG A 200 -7.00 14.99 -7.73
C ARG A 200 -6.54 15.17 -9.17
N PRO A 201 -6.33 16.41 -9.64
CA PRO A 201 -5.76 16.68 -10.96
C PRO A 201 -4.23 16.57 -10.91
N THR A 202 -3.69 15.39 -10.60
CA THR A 202 -2.24 15.15 -10.74
C THR A 202 -1.82 15.36 -12.21
N PRO A 203 -0.56 15.74 -12.49
CA PRO A 203 -0.15 16.12 -13.86
C PRO A 203 -0.50 15.08 -14.93
N HIS A 204 -0.31 13.79 -14.66
CA HIS A 204 -0.57 12.70 -15.60
C HIS A 204 -2.05 12.34 -15.73
N ILE A 205 -2.84 12.40 -14.66
CA ILE A 205 -4.32 12.27 -14.75
C ILE A 205 -4.88 13.43 -15.57
N GLN A 206 -4.45 14.66 -15.26
CA GLN A 206 -4.87 15.86 -15.96
C GLN A 206 -4.51 15.78 -17.44
N ALA A 207 -3.28 15.37 -17.77
CA ALA A 207 -2.85 15.15 -19.14
C ALA A 207 -3.76 14.15 -19.87
N SER A 208 -4.05 13.00 -19.23
CA SER A 208 -4.89 11.93 -19.80
C SER A 208 -6.30 12.41 -20.15
N PHE A 209 -6.97 13.11 -19.23
CA PHE A 209 -8.31 13.64 -19.48
C PHE A 209 -8.33 14.82 -20.47
N THR A 210 -7.22 15.54 -20.62
CA THR A 210 -7.12 16.66 -21.60
C THR A 210 -6.73 16.24 -23.01
N ARG A 211 -6.36 14.97 -23.23
CA ARG A 211 -6.12 14.46 -24.57
C ARG A 211 -7.38 14.69 -25.42
N THR A 212 -7.21 15.20 -26.65
CA THR A 212 -8.32 15.61 -27.52
C THR A 212 -9.39 14.54 -27.69
N ASP A 213 -8.98 13.28 -27.77
CA ASP A 213 -9.83 12.11 -27.95
C ASP A 213 -10.59 11.71 -26.68
N VAL A 214 -10.18 12.17 -25.50
CA VAL A 214 -10.84 11.92 -24.20
C VAL A 214 -11.68 13.13 -23.77
N THR A 215 -11.16 14.35 -23.92
CA THR A 215 -11.87 15.59 -23.55
C THR A 215 -13.23 15.70 -24.24
N ARG A 216 -13.33 15.31 -25.53
CA ARG A 216 -14.57 15.39 -26.32
C ARG A 216 -15.70 14.51 -25.81
N ILE A 217 -15.39 13.50 -25.00
CA ILE A 217 -16.37 12.56 -24.44
C ILE A 217 -16.45 12.64 -22.91
N THR A 218 -15.85 13.67 -22.31
CA THR A 218 -15.78 13.85 -20.86
C THR A 218 -16.42 15.16 -20.43
N HIS A 219 -17.46 15.08 -19.60
CA HIS A 219 -17.92 16.22 -18.82
C HIS A 219 -16.97 16.43 -17.64
N THR A 220 -16.29 17.58 -17.58
CA THR A 220 -15.34 17.88 -16.48
C THR A 220 -15.91 18.93 -15.55
N THR A 221 -15.98 18.60 -14.26
CA THR A 221 -16.40 19.51 -13.19
C THR A 221 -15.24 19.73 -12.24
N VAL A 222 -15.00 20.99 -11.87
CA VAL A 222 -14.02 21.33 -10.82
C VAL A 222 -14.77 21.49 -9.52
N LEU A 223 -14.31 20.80 -8.48
CA LEU A 223 -14.73 21.04 -7.10
C LEU A 223 -13.65 21.88 -6.42
N PRO A 224 -13.75 23.23 -6.45
CA PRO A 224 -12.72 24.11 -5.93
C PRO A 224 -12.69 24.11 -4.40
N ILE A 225 -11.58 24.56 -3.85
CA ILE A 225 -11.56 25.10 -2.49
C ILE A 225 -12.25 26.47 -2.58
N SER A 226 -13.46 26.57 -2.03
CA SER A 226 -14.28 27.78 -2.11
C SER A 226 -15.05 27.98 -0.82
N THR A 227 -15.31 29.25 -0.49
CA THR A 227 -16.22 29.66 0.58
C THR A 227 -17.67 29.31 0.28
N ASP A 228 -18.01 28.91 -0.95
CA ASP A 228 -19.35 28.41 -1.28
C ASP A 228 -19.71 27.14 -0.47
N ALA A 229 -18.70 26.42 0.02
CA ALA A 229 -18.89 25.28 0.91
C ALA A 229 -19.12 25.68 2.38
N ASN A 230 -19.04 26.97 2.75
CA ASN A 230 -19.08 27.40 4.15
C ASN A 230 -20.43 27.11 4.82
N SER A 231 -21.55 27.29 4.12
CA SER A 231 -22.88 26.95 4.65
C SER A 231 -22.99 25.45 4.93
N ASP A 232 -22.48 24.63 4.01
CA ASP A 232 -22.50 23.18 4.17
C ASP A 232 -21.56 22.71 5.30
N ILE A 233 -20.39 23.36 5.43
CA ILE A 233 -19.44 23.10 6.52
C ILE A 233 -20.04 23.52 7.87
N GLU A 234 -20.74 24.66 7.92
CA GLU A 234 -21.43 25.12 9.12
C GLU A 234 -22.48 24.09 9.57
N LEU A 235 -23.35 23.65 8.66
CA LEU A 235 -24.36 22.62 8.93
C LEU A 235 -23.69 21.33 9.43
N TYR A 236 -22.64 20.87 8.73
CA TYR A 236 -21.88 19.69 9.12
C TYR A 236 -21.24 19.80 10.51
N LEU A 237 -20.69 20.97 10.85
CA LEU A 237 -20.09 21.21 12.17
C LEU A 237 -21.15 21.20 13.27
N ARG A 238 -22.27 21.91 13.08
CA ARG A 238 -23.35 21.99 14.07
C ARG A 238 -23.89 20.60 14.40
N ASP A 239 -24.30 19.85 13.40
CA ASP A 239 -24.84 18.50 13.58
C ASP A 239 -23.78 17.55 14.15
N GLY A 240 -22.52 17.72 13.72
CA GLY A 240 -21.38 16.97 14.24
C GLY A 240 -21.14 17.18 15.74
N PHE A 241 -21.20 18.42 16.22
CA PHE A 241 -21.05 18.72 17.64
C PHE A 241 -22.26 18.24 18.46
N GLU A 242 -23.48 18.37 17.93
CA GLU A 242 -24.67 17.81 18.56
C GLU A 242 -24.58 16.29 18.73
N ASN A 243 -24.06 15.59 17.72
CA ASN A 243 -23.81 14.16 17.80
C ASN A 243 -22.77 13.84 18.89
N ILE A 244 -21.68 14.62 19.00
CA ILE A 244 -20.69 14.44 20.07
C ILE A 244 -21.31 14.60 21.47
N LEU A 245 -22.16 15.60 21.66
CA LEU A 245 -22.87 15.81 22.93
C LEU A 245 -23.80 14.63 23.24
N ARG A 246 -24.54 14.16 22.24
CA ARG A 246 -25.45 13.02 22.35
C ARG A 246 -24.69 11.74 22.70
N ASP A 247 -23.62 11.43 21.99
CA ASP A 247 -22.80 10.23 22.20
C ASP A 247 -22.14 10.20 23.59
N ARG A 248 -21.83 11.39 24.13
CA ARG A 248 -21.26 11.54 25.48
C ARG A 248 -22.31 11.71 26.59
N ASN A 249 -23.60 11.70 26.25
CA ASN A 249 -24.70 11.98 27.18
C ASN A 249 -24.52 13.30 27.95
N ILE A 250 -24.02 14.34 27.28
CA ILE A 250 -23.83 15.67 27.87
C ILE A 250 -24.99 16.56 27.44
N SER A 251 -25.72 17.10 28.42
CA SER A 251 -26.71 18.14 28.18
C SER A 251 -26.12 19.51 28.49
N THR A 252 -26.17 20.42 27.53
CA THR A 252 -25.77 21.82 27.73
C THR A 252 -27.01 22.68 27.94
N LYS A 253 -26.92 23.68 28.84
CA LYS A 253 -28.03 24.63 29.09
C LYS A 253 -28.11 25.74 28.03
N SER A 254 -27.01 25.95 27.33
CA SER A 254 -26.84 26.91 26.24
C SER A 254 -26.40 26.18 24.98
N GLN A 255 -26.56 26.82 23.83
CA GLN A 255 -26.03 26.35 22.56
C GLN A 255 -24.50 26.16 22.69
N TRP A 256 -24.03 24.95 22.43
CA TRP A 256 -22.61 24.59 22.47
C TRP A 256 -22.27 23.78 21.21
N PRO A 257 -21.19 24.12 20.50
CA PRO A 257 -20.37 25.33 20.64
C PRO A 257 -21.14 26.63 20.43
N SER A 258 -20.54 27.76 20.81
CA SER A 258 -21.12 29.07 20.50
C SER A 258 -21.13 29.32 18.99
N ASP A 259 -21.97 30.24 18.52
CA ASP A 259 -21.96 30.63 17.10
C ASP A 259 -20.61 31.21 16.66
N ASP A 260 -19.92 31.94 17.55
CA ASP A 260 -18.58 32.47 17.28
C ASP A 260 -17.53 31.36 17.10
N ASP A 261 -17.63 30.28 17.90
CA ASP A 261 -16.77 29.11 17.74
C ASP A 261 -17.03 28.42 16.39
N ILE A 262 -18.30 28.23 16.02
CA ILE A 262 -18.68 27.63 14.74
C ILE A 262 -18.15 28.49 13.57
N GLN A 263 -18.37 29.80 13.59
CA GLN A 263 -17.90 30.69 12.53
C GLN A 263 -16.36 30.75 12.46
N THR A 264 -15.68 30.65 13.60
CA THR A 264 -14.22 30.53 13.66
C THR A 264 -13.75 29.27 12.93
N LEU A 265 -14.38 28.12 13.19
CA LEU A 265 -14.05 26.85 12.55
C LEU A 265 -14.41 26.83 11.06
N VAL A 266 -15.54 27.42 10.66
CA VAL A 266 -15.93 27.56 9.25
C VAL A 266 -14.89 28.37 8.49
N LYS A 267 -14.50 29.52 9.04
CA LYS A 267 -13.46 30.38 8.45
C LYS A 267 -12.11 29.67 8.36
N ALA A 268 -11.70 28.98 9.42
CA ALA A 268 -10.45 28.23 9.46
C ALA A 268 -10.46 27.00 8.52
N SER A 269 -11.63 26.43 8.25
CA SER A 269 -11.77 25.33 7.29
C SER A 269 -11.48 25.76 5.87
N ASN A 270 -11.68 27.05 5.52
CA ASN A 270 -11.40 27.60 4.20
C ASN A 270 -11.97 26.73 3.06
N GLY A 271 -13.22 26.25 3.20
CA GLY A 271 -13.88 25.36 2.23
C GLY A 271 -13.46 23.88 2.25
N LEU A 272 -12.60 23.46 3.18
CA LEU A 272 -12.12 22.08 3.33
C LEU A 272 -12.89 21.31 4.40
N PHE A 273 -13.77 20.39 3.98
CA PHE A 273 -14.48 19.46 4.88
C PHE A 273 -13.54 18.61 5.74
N ILE A 274 -12.36 18.28 5.22
CA ILE A 274 -11.36 17.53 6.00
C ILE A 274 -10.93 18.27 7.27
N TYR A 275 -10.89 19.60 7.24
CA TYR A 275 -10.58 20.40 8.42
C TYR A 275 -11.69 20.20 9.46
N ALA A 276 -12.94 20.48 9.08
CA ALA A 276 -14.11 20.32 9.93
C ALA A 276 -14.24 18.90 10.51
N ALA A 277 -14.09 17.86 9.68
CA ALA A 277 -14.14 16.47 10.12
C ALA A 277 -13.01 16.13 11.09
N THR A 278 -11.82 16.70 10.90
CA THR A 278 -10.68 16.47 11.80
C THR A 278 -10.86 17.25 13.11
N ALA A 279 -11.41 18.47 13.07
CA ALA A 279 -11.77 19.25 14.26
C ALA A 279 -12.79 18.52 15.13
N LEU A 280 -13.88 18.02 14.55
CA LEU A 280 -14.85 17.19 15.24
C LEU A 280 -14.19 15.97 15.89
N ARG A 281 -13.31 15.26 15.18
CA ARG A 281 -12.58 14.10 15.73
C ARG A 281 -11.64 14.45 16.89
N VAL A 282 -10.96 15.59 16.84
CA VAL A 282 -10.12 16.08 17.95
C VAL A 282 -10.98 16.30 19.20
N VAL A 283 -12.11 16.99 19.04
CA VAL A 283 -13.02 17.31 20.15
C VAL A 283 -13.70 16.04 20.68
N ALA A 284 -14.22 15.19 19.79
CA ALA A 284 -14.90 13.94 20.11
C ALA A 284 -14.03 12.94 20.90
N ARG A 285 -12.71 13.04 20.82
CA ARG A 285 -11.76 12.13 21.48
C ARG A 285 -11.03 12.74 22.67
N ALA A 286 -11.26 14.03 22.97
CA ALA A 286 -10.59 14.71 24.07
C ALA A 286 -11.23 14.39 25.43
N GLY A 287 -10.43 14.42 26.50
CA GLY A 287 -10.94 14.32 27.87
C GLY A 287 -11.85 15.50 28.24
N SER A 288 -11.47 16.71 27.83
CA SER A 288 -12.25 17.95 28.00
C SER A 288 -12.68 18.49 26.64
N LEU A 289 -13.99 18.58 26.41
CA LEU A 289 -14.56 19.14 25.18
C LEU A 289 -14.19 20.62 25.01
N GLU A 290 -14.25 21.38 26.09
CA GLU A 290 -14.03 22.83 26.09
C GLU A 290 -12.56 23.19 25.79
N GLU A 291 -11.62 22.47 26.41
CA GLU A 291 -10.19 22.68 26.14
C GLU A 291 -9.85 22.29 24.70
N ALA A 292 -10.42 21.19 24.21
CA ALA A 292 -10.19 20.74 22.84
C ALA A 292 -10.77 21.72 21.82
N LEU A 293 -12.01 22.18 22.01
CA LEU A 293 -12.66 23.17 21.17
C LEU A 293 -11.85 24.46 21.13
N ARG A 294 -11.52 25.03 22.30
CA ARG A 294 -10.69 26.23 22.41
C ARG A 294 -9.39 26.06 21.64
N ALA A 295 -8.72 24.93 21.82
CA ALA A 295 -7.43 24.70 21.23
C ALA A 295 -7.49 24.39 19.72
N VAL A 296 -8.66 24.08 19.14
CA VAL A 296 -8.88 24.08 17.68
C VAL A 296 -9.19 25.51 17.20
N CYS A 297 -10.05 26.26 17.91
CA CYS A 297 -10.44 27.63 17.56
C CYS A 297 -9.30 28.66 17.64
N THR A 298 -8.39 28.55 18.61
CA THR A 298 -7.28 29.51 18.80
C THR A 298 -6.13 29.35 17.82
N THR A 299 -6.24 28.38 16.90
CA THR A 299 -5.11 28.00 16.06
C THR A 299 -4.95 28.94 14.87
N THR A 300 -4.26 30.05 15.09
CA THR A 300 -3.80 30.93 14.01
C THR A 300 -2.41 30.49 13.55
N PHE A 301 -2.27 30.22 12.26
CA PHE A 301 -0.99 29.84 11.70
C PHE A 301 -0.47 30.93 10.77
N ASN A 302 0.61 31.59 11.19
CA ASN A 302 1.41 32.45 10.33
C ASN A 302 2.29 31.59 9.41
N TYR A 303 1.71 30.97 8.38
CA TYR A 303 2.49 30.35 7.32
C TYR A 303 2.90 31.38 6.28
N THR A 304 4.19 31.39 5.97
CA THR A 304 4.77 32.17 4.85
C THR A 304 4.58 31.47 3.50
N CYS A 305 4.10 30.22 3.46
CA CYS A 305 3.91 29.44 2.25
C CYS A 305 2.49 29.60 1.69
N LYS A 306 2.37 30.10 0.46
CA LYS A 306 1.12 30.21 -0.32
C LYS A 306 0.65 28.83 -0.84
N SER A 307 0.50 27.86 0.04
CA SER A 307 -0.05 26.53 -0.29
C SER A 307 -1.58 26.57 -0.24
N PRO A 308 -2.31 25.94 -1.18
CA PRO A 308 -3.76 25.77 -1.07
C PRO A 308 -4.17 24.91 0.13
N PHE A 309 -3.21 24.29 0.83
CA PHE A 309 -3.41 23.52 2.05
C PHE A 309 -2.90 24.25 3.30
N ALA A 310 -2.55 25.53 3.27
CA ALA A 310 -1.88 26.21 4.38
C ALA A 310 -2.62 26.07 5.73
N ASP A 311 -3.95 26.26 5.75
CA ASP A 311 -4.77 26.13 6.96
C ASP A 311 -4.83 24.67 7.46
N LEU A 312 -4.93 23.72 6.52
CA LEU A 312 -4.93 22.30 6.81
C LEU A 312 -3.57 21.80 7.32
N ASP A 313 -2.48 22.27 6.72
CA ASP A 313 -1.10 21.99 7.13
C ASP A 313 -0.82 22.55 8.51
N GLY A 314 -1.33 23.75 8.79
CA GLY A 314 -1.40 24.27 10.13
C GLY A 314 -2.09 23.29 11.06
N PHE A 315 -3.32 22.90 10.75
CA PHE A 315 -4.06 22.01 11.64
C PHE A 315 -3.34 20.69 11.93
N TYR A 316 -2.70 20.11 10.91
CA TYR A 316 -1.81 18.96 11.10
C TYR A 316 -0.61 19.27 12.00
N MET A 317 0.01 20.44 11.85
CA MET A 317 1.09 20.89 12.72
C MET A 317 0.64 21.06 14.18
N LEU A 318 -0.60 21.49 14.44
CA LEU A 318 -1.15 21.49 15.80
C LEU A 318 -1.25 20.08 16.36
N ILE A 319 -1.81 19.13 15.60
CA ILE A 319 -1.89 17.73 16.02
C ILE A 319 -0.49 17.19 16.36
N MET A 320 0.49 17.43 15.47
CA MET A 320 1.87 16.98 15.69
C MET A 320 2.57 17.68 16.87
N ARG A 321 2.29 18.97 17.12
CA ARG A 321 2.86 19.73 18.25
C ARG A 321 2.30 19.35 19.61
N ARG A 322 1.09 18.78 19.67
CA ARG A 322 0.49 18.27 20.90
C ARG A 322 1.06 16.92 21.33
N ILE A 323 1.84 16.26 20.47
CA ILE A 323 2.51 15.02 20.83
C ILE A 323 3.59 15.33 21.87
N PRO A 324 3.58 14.66 23.04
CA PRO A 324 4.61 14.82 24.05
C PRO A 324 6.03 14.52 23.51
N PRO A 325 7.07 15.27 23.94
CA PRO A 325 8.43 15.07 23.42
C PRO A 325 8.99 13.65 23.58
N ASP A 326 8.61 12.96 24.65
CA ASP A 326 8.96 11.56 24.96
C ASP A 326 8.25 10.54 24.04
N ALA A 327 7.05 10.86 23.54
CA ALA A 327 6.32 10.03 22.59
C ALA A 327 6.65 10.35 21.11
N LEU A 328 7.21 11.53 20.83
CA LEU A 328 7.32 12.06 19.47
C LEU A 328 8.11 11.15 18.51
N THR A 329 9.27 10.64 18.94
CA THR A 329 10.09 9.76 18.08
C THR A 329 9.36 8.48 17.72
N THR A 330 8.67 7.86 18.68
CA THR A 330 7.86 6.67 18.47
C THR A 330 6.73 6.93 17.47
N VAL A 331 6.02 8.05 17.62
CA VAL A 331 4.94 8.43 16.71
C VAL A 331 5.47 8.72 15.30
N LEU A 332 6.61 9.40 15.17
CA LEU A 332 7.22 9.66 13.86
C LEU A 332 7.71 8.37 13.18
N LEU A 333 8.22 7.41 13.94
CA LEU A 333 8.59 6.08 13.43
C LEU A 333 7.37 5.29 12.94
N LEU A 334 6.29 5.29 13.73
CA LEU A 334 5.02 4.72 13.33
C LEU A 334 4.56 5.33 12.01
N CYS A 335 4.50 6.67 11.93
CA CYS A 335 4.11 7.36 10.71
C CYS A 335 5.05 7.07 9.53
N HIS A 336 6.37 7.04 9.75
CA HIS A 336 7.35 6.70 8.72
C HIS A 336 7.06 5.35 8.09
N VAL A 337 6.86 4.33 8.92
CA VAL A 337 6.51 2.99 8.48
C VAL A 337 5.21 3.02 7.69
N LEU A 338 4.14 3.60 8.25
CA LEU A 338 2.81 3.66 7.64
C LEU A 338 2.82 4.39 6.28
N CYS A 339 3.56 5.49 6.15
CA CYS A 339 3.67 6.26 4.90
C CYS A 339 4.39 5.48 3.78
N ASN A 340 5.35 4.63 4.16
CA ASN A 340 6.19 3.88 3.24
C ASN A 340 5.73 2.43 3.02
N LEU A 341 4.63 1.99 3.64
CA LEU A 341 4.07 0.64 3.47
C LEU A 341 3.90 0.22 2.00
N GLY A 342 3.49 1.14 1.12
CA GLY A 342 3.36 0.87 -0.32
C GLY A 342 4.68 0.72 -1.08
N SER A 343 5.79 1.18 -0.51
CA SER A 343 7.15 0.97 -1.05
C SER A 343 7.73 -0.37 -0.61
N TYR A 344 7.28 -0.91 0.53
CA TYR A 344 7.79 -2.17 1.09
C TYR A 344 6.87 -3.38 0.87
N ALA A 345 5.55 -3.17 0.80
CA ALA A 345 4.55 -4.23 0.71
C ALA A 345 3.85 -4.18 -0.65
N SER A 346 3.70 -5.35 -1.28
CA SER A 346 2.75 -5.55 -2.38
C SER A 346 1.30 -5.72 -1.91
N ASP A 347 1.01 -5.55 -0.61
CA ASP A 347 -0.29 -5.79 0.04
C ASP A 347 -0.59 -4.71 1.09
N SER A 348 -1.77 -4.10 1.00
CA SER A 348 -2.06 -2.79 1.58
C SER A 348 -3.00 -2.79 2.81
N GLN A 349 -3.15 -3.92 3.51
CA GLN A 349 -3.70 -3.97 4.88
C GLN A 349 -2.63 -4.45 5.86
N THR A 350 -2.55 -3.81 7.02
CA THR A 350 -1.45 -3.95 7.98
C THR A 350 -1.91 -4.41 9.36
N GLY A 351 -1.51 -5.62 9.74
CA GLY A 351 -1.65 -6.13 11.09
C GLY A 351 -0.88 -5.25 12.08
N VAL A 352 -1.57 -4.62 13.03
CA VAL A 352 -0.94 -3.72 14.02
C VAL A 352 0.08 -4.44 14.88
N MET A 353 -0.14 -5.72 15.19
CA MET A 353 0.79 -6.53 15.98
C MET A 353 2.12 -6.75 15.25
N PHE A 354 2.06 -6.94 13.93
CA PHE A 354 3.25 -7.07 13.10
C PHE A 354 4.11 -5.80 13.18
N TRP A 355 3.49 -4.64 13.02
CA TRP A 355 4.21 -3.36 13.04
C TRP A 355 4.67 -2.93 14.43
N GLY A 356 3.90 -3.24 15.47
CA GLY A 356 4.33 -3.06 16.86
C GLY A 356 5.63 -3.79 17.13
N ASN A 357 5.69 -5.08 16.82
CA ASN A 357 6.92 -5.85 16.98
C ASN A 357 8.06 -5.41 16.05
N MET A 358 7.79 -5.06 14.79
CA MET A 358 8.80 -4.51 13.86
C MET A 358 9.46 -3.24 14.40
N LEU A 359 8.69 -2.40 15.07
CA LEU A 359 9.18 -1.17 15.70
C LEU A 359 9.76 -1.41 17.09
N GLY A 360 9.67 -2.63 17.62
CA GLY A 360 10.09 -3.00 18.96
C GLY A 360 9.16 -2.52 20.08
N LEU A 361 7.93 -2.13 19.75
CA LEU A 361 6.94 -1.56 20.66
C LEU A 361 6.03 -2.66 21.25
N SER A 362 5.76 -2.56 22.55
CA SER A 362 4.66 -3.30 23.18
C SER A 362 3.31 -2.83 22.65
N GLU A 363 2.26 -3.62 22.90
CA GLU A 363 0.89 -3.24 22.58
C GLU A 363 0.52 -1.86 23.16
N ILE A 364 0.89 -1.63 24.43
CA ILE A 364 0.57 -0.40 25.15
C ILE A 364 1.26 0.80 24.49
N GLU A 365 2.56 0.69 24.19
CA GLU A 365 3.32 1.76 23.55
C GLU A 365 2.82 2.06 22.13
N PHE A 366 2.51 1.01 21.35
CA PHE A 366 1.99 1.16 20.00
C PHE A 366 0.63 1.86 20.00
N ARG A 367 -0.30 1.40 20.86
CA ARG A 367 -1.63 1.99 20.98
C ARG A 367 -1.57 3.41 21.54
N ALA A 368 -0.71 3.69 22.51
CA ALA A 368 -0.46 5.04 23.00
C ALA A 368 0.04 5.98 21.87
N GLY A 369 0.99 5.52 21.06
CA GLY A 369 1.46 6.24 19.88
C GLY A 369 0.34 6.53 18.87
N CYS A 370 -0.51 5.55 18.59
CA CYS A 370 -1.66 5.72 17.71
C CYS A 370 -2.69 6.71 18.27
N ASN A 371 -2.93 6.69 19.59
CA ASN A 371 -3.91 7.55 20.25
C ASN A 371 -3.58 9.04 20.11
N HIS A 372 -2.29 9.40 20.11
CA HIS A 372 -1.85 10.78 19.84
C HIS A 372 -2.24 11.27 18.43
N LEU A 373 -2.45 10.35 17.49
CA LEU A 373 -2.84 10.63 16.11
C LEU A 373 -4.30 10.30 15.81
N SER A 374 -5.11 9.98 16.82
CA SER A 374 -6.48 9.48 16.61
C SER A 374 -7.38 10.39 15.75
N ALA A 375 -7.07 11.68 15.63
CA ALA A 375 -7.76 12.60 14.73
C ALA A 375 -7.49 12.36 13.23
N VAL A 376 -6.34 11.79 12.89
CA VAL A 376 -5.82 11.62 11.51
C VAL A 376 -5.45 10.17 11.18
N LEU A 377 -5.44 9.30 12.19
CA LEU A 377 -5.13 7.88 12.13
C LEU A 377 -6.29 7.08 12.74
N HIS A 378 -6.67 6.00 12.08
CA HIS A 378 -7.64 5.03 12.57
C HIS A 378 -6.95 3.71 12.87
N VAL A 379 -7.31 3.12 14.00
CA VAL A 379 -6.96 1.75 14.37
C VAL A 379 -8.28 1.00 14.50
N HIS A 380 -8.44 -0.05 13.70
CA HIS A 380 -9.60 -0.91 13.74
C HIS A 380 -9.21 -2.25 14.35
N ASP A 381 -9.72 -2.54 15.53
CA ASP A 381 -9.51 -3.84 16.17
C ASP A 381 -10.37 -4.89 15.46
N HIS A 382 -9.73 -5.96 14.97
CA HIS A 382 -10.46 -7.13 14.50
C HIS A 382 -10.76 -8.03 15.70
N SER A 383 -11.97 -8.59 15.77
CA SER A 383 -12.31 -9.58 16.81
C SER A 383 -11.29 -10.73 16.75
N ASP A 384 -10.64 -11.01 17.88
CA ASP A 384 -9.47 -11.88 18.08
C ASP A 384 -9.61 -13.36 17.66
N SER A 385 -10.62 -13.76 16.90
CA SER A 385 -10.76 -15.14 16.43
C SER A 385 -9.84 -15.42 15.23
N PHE A 386 -8.52 -15.33 15.44
CA PHE A 386 -7.60 -16.09 14.61
C PHE A 386 -7.85 -17.57 14.91
N ASP A 387 -8.63 -18.22 14.06
CA ASP A 387 -8.82 -19.66 14.17
C ASP A 387 -7.52 -20.37 13.79
N SER A 388 -6.64 -20.55 14.77
CA SER A 388 -5.38 -21.27 14.59
C SER A 388 -5.59 -22.75 14.31
N THR A 389 -6.78 -23.31 14.63
CA THR A 389 -7.06 -24.75 14.47
C THR A 389 -7.08 -25.18 13.00
N GLN A 390 -7.38 -24.25 12.09
CA GLN A 390 -7.32 -24.50 10.63
C GLN A 390 -5.90 -24.81 10.13
N PHE A 391 -4.86 -24.54 10.93
CA PHE A 391 -3.45 -24.81 10.59
C PHE A 391 -2.86 -26.05 11.29
N GLY A 392 -3.70 -26.84 11.97
CA GLY A 392 -3.33 -28.08 12.66
C GLY A 392 -2.92 -27.87 14.12
N ASP A 393 -2.01 -28.70 14.64
CA ASP A 393 -1.47 -28.54 16.01
C ASP A 393 -0.83 -27.16 16.17
N THR A 394 -1.37 -26.38 17.10
CA THR A 394 -1.04 -24.97 17.32
C THR A 394 0.01 -24.79 18.43
N GLY A 395 0.38 -25.87 19.13
CA GLY A 395 1.44 -25.89 20.15
C GLY A 395 2.84 -26.09 19.57
N ARG A 396 2.97 -26.31 18.26
CA ARG A 396 4.27 -26.50 17.58
C ARG A 396 4.75 -25.21 16.92
N PRO A 397 6.07 -25.06 16.72
CA PRO A 397 6.63 -23.90 16.02
C PRO A 397 6.39 -23.99 14.50
N PHE A 398 6.32 -22.82 13.87
CA PHE A 398 6.11 -22.56 12.44
C PHE A 398 7.02 -23.40 11.52
N GLN A 399 8.25 -23.67 11.95
CA GLN A 399 9.26 -24.49 11.29
C GLN A 399 8.74 -25.90 10.92
N ARG A 400 7.72 -26.41 11.63
CA ARG A 400 7.15 -27.76 11.45
C ARG A 400 5.84 -27.77 10.66
N THR A 401 5.53 -26.68 9.96
CA THR A 401 4.28 -26.48 9.20
C THR A 401 4.49 -26.67 7.69
N THR A 402 3.44 -27.04 6.95
CA THR A 402 3.52 -27.25 5.49
C THR A 402 3.68 -25.93 4.72
N PRO A 403 4.40 -25.89 3.58
CA PRO A 403 4.58 -24.67 2.77
C PRO A 403 3.27 -23.94 2.39
N ALA A 404 2.19 -24.68 2.13
CA ALA A 404 0.89 -24.08 1.82
C ALA A 404 0.30 -23.32 3.03
N ALA A 405 0.35 -23.94 4.21
CA ALA A 405 -0.09 -23.32 5.46
C ALA A 405 0.80 -22.12 5.85
N ILE A 406 2.11 -22.16 5.55
CA ILE A 406 3.04 -21.04 5.73
C ILE A 406 2.54 -19.79 4.99
N LYS A 407 2.18 -19.94 3.70
CA LYS A 407 1.74 -18.80 2.87
C LYS A 407 0.42 -18.20 3.35
N GLN A 408 -0.53 -19.04 3.76
CA GLN A 408 -1.82 -18.59 4.29
C GLN A 408 -1.63 -17.87 5.64
N LEU A 409 -0.85 -18.45 6.54
CA LEU A 409 -0.53 -17.86 7.85
C LEU A 409 0.15 -16.49 7.70
N GLY A 410 1.15 -16.37 6.82
CA GLY A 410 1.81 -15.09 6.56
C GLY A 410 0.91 -14.01 5.95
N THR A 411 -0.12 -14.41 5.21
CA THR A 411 -1.13 -13.47 4.71
C THR A 411 -2.01 -12.97 5.84
N HIS A 412 -2.47 -13.87 6.72
CA HIS A 412 -3.29 -13.51 7.86
C HIS A 412 -2.54 -12.61 8.85
N ILE A 413 -1.31 -13.00 9.22
CA ILE A 413 -0.45 -12.24 10.15
C ILE A 413 -0.24 -10.80 9.66
N ARG A 414 0.04 -10.62 8.36
CA ARG A 414 0.33 -9.30 7.80
C ARG A 414 -0.90 -8.41 7.64
N ARG A 415 -2.10 -8.99 7.50
CA ARG A 415 -3.32 -8.23 7.16
C ARG A 415 -4.28 -8.02 8.32
N GLN A 416 -4.39 -8.99 9.23
CA GLN A 416 -5.52 -9.06 10.17
C GLN A 416 -5.08 -9.16 11.63
N LEU A 417 -3.87 -9.65 11.91
CA LEU A 417 -3.47 -9.96 13.29
C LEU A 417 -3.33 -8.71 14.15
N GLY A 418 -4.16 -8.65 15.20
CA GLY A 418 -4.25 -7.54 16.15
C GLY A 418 -5.12 -6.38 15.70
N GLY A 419 -5.67 -6.39 14.48
CA GLY A 419 -6.39 -5.26 13.87
C GLY A 419 -5.66 -4.64 12.69
N SER A 420 -6.26 -3.61 12.09
CA SER A 420 -5.73 -2.83 10.98
C SER A 420 -5.50 -1.36 11.34
N ILE A 421 -4.56 -0.72 10.67
CA ILE A 421 -4.19 0.69 10.93
C ILE A 421 -4.02 1.46 9.64
N TYR A 422 -4.61 2.65 9.57
CA TYR A 422 -4.53 3.50 8.39
C TYR A 422 -4.81 4.97 8.68
N PHE A 423 -4.29 5.84 7.82
CA PHE A 423 -4.64 7.26 7.85
C PHE A 423 -6.03 7.48 7.25
N TYR A 424 -6.82 8.37 7.85
CA TYR A 424 -8.13 8.72 7.31
C TYR A 424 -8.06 9.40 5.95
N HIS A 425 -6.94 10.06 5.63
CA HIS A 425 -6.82 10.77 4.37
C HIS A 425 -5.36 10.86 3.90
N LYS A 426 -5.14 10.64 2.60
CA LYS A 426 -3.82 10.72 1.96
C LYS A 426 -3.14 12.08 2.13
N SER A 427 -3.89 13.17 2.33
CA SER A 427 -3.30 14.51 2.54
C SER A 427 -2.42 14.62 3.78
N PHE A 428 -2.71 13.86 4.85
CA PHE A 428 -1.85 13.83 6.03
C PHE A 428 -0.53 13.12 5.72
N VAL A 429 -0.58 12.04 4.94
CA VAL A 429 0.63 11.38 4.41
C VAL A 429 1.42 12.33 3.53
N ASP A 430 0.77 13.03 2.61
CA ASP A 430 1.44 14.01 1.74
C ASP A 430 2.07 15.16 2.56
N PHE A 431 1.45 15.55 3.67
CA PHE A 431 2.01 16.54 4.62
C PHE A 431 3.26 15.98 5.32
N LEU A 432 3.19 14.77 5.88
CA LEU A 432 4.30 14.13 6.60
C LEU A 432 5.50 13.80 5.70
N MET A 433 5.27 13.57 4.40
CA MET A 433 6.32 13.24 3.44
C MET A 433 6.98 14.49 2.81
N ASP A 434 6.37 15.67 2.96
CA ASP A 434 6.88 16.92 2.40
C ASP A 434 7.58 17.76 3.48
N PRO A 435 8.93 17.92 3.42
CA PRO A 435 9.68 18.68 4.41
C PRO A 435 9.31 20.17 4.44
N MET A 436 8.80 20.73 3.34
CA MET A 436 8.36 22.13 3.28
C MET A 436 7.04 22.34 4.03
N ARG A 437 6.22 21.30 4.16
CA ARG A 437 4.91 21.35 4.84
C ARG A 437 5.00 20.95 6.32
N SER A 438 5.70 19.85 6.62
CA SER A 438 5.75 19.28 7.98
C SER A 438 7.00 19.65 8.80
N CYS A 439 7.99 20.30 8.18
CA CYS A 439 9.22 20.75 8.83
C CYS A 439 9.90 19.62 9.64
N LYS A 440 10.05 19.79 10.96
CA LYS A 440 10.67 18.81 11.87
C LYS A 440 9.89 17.50 12.02
N PHE A 441 8.63 17.45 11.57
CA PHE A 441 7.80 16.26 11.60
C PHE A 441 7.86 15.45 10.30
N CYS A 442 8.69 15.86 9.35
CA CYS A 442 8.88 15.13 8.11
C CYS A 442 9.44 13.73 8.38
N VAL A 443 8.66 12.71 8.02
CA VAL A 443 8.99 11.30 8.31
C VAL A 443 9.99 10.71 7.32
N GLY A 444 10.24 11.41 6.20
CA GLY A 444 11.32 11.09 5.26
C GLY A 444 12.69 11.65 5.66
N SER A 445 12.82 12.26 6.84
CA SER A 445 14.07 12.86 7.29
C SER A 445 15.12 11.82 7.71
N SER A 446 16.40 12.18 7.54
CA SER A 446 17.53 11.31 7.90
C SER A 446 17.48 10.76 9.35
N PRO A 447 17.12 11.55 10.39
CA PRO A 447 17.02 11.03 11.76
C PRO A 447 15.99 9.91 11.91
N ILE A 448 14.83 10.03 11.25
CA ILE A 448 13.76 9.04 11.33
C ILE A 448 14.13 7.77 10.56
N ILE A 449 14.77 7.92 9.39
CA ILE A 449 15.26 6.79 8.59
C ILE A 449 16.35 6.02 9.35
N ASN A 450 17.30 6.71 9.99
CA ASN A 450 18.32 6.08 10.83
C ASN A 450 17.72 5.41 12.08
N ALA A 451 16.72 6.03 12.71
CA ALA A 451 16.02 5.42 13.84
C ALA A 451 15.26 4.13 13.42
N HIS A 452 14.58 4.12 12.27
CA HIS A 452 13.94 2.92 11.72
C HIS A 452 14.98 1.84 11.38
N TYR A 453 16.10 2.22 10.77
CA TYR A 453 17.21 1.30 10.48
C TYR A 453 17.77 0.67 11.75
N LYS A 454 18.01 1.49 12.78
CA LYS A 454 18.50 1.04 14.08
C LYS A 454 17.53 0.06 14.73
N ASN A 455 16.23 0.37 14.80
CA ASN A 455 15.23 -0.54 15.36
C ASN A 455 15.18 -1.87 14.61
N SER A 456 15.28 -1.83 13.27
CA SER A 456 15.37 -3.04 12.44
C SER A 456 16.60 -3.87 12.78
N LEU A 457 17.78 -3.25 13.00
CA LEU A 457 18.97 -3.97 13.46
C LEU A 457 18.77 -4.62 14.84
N GLU A 458 18.14 -3.93 15.79
CA GLU A 458 17.88 -4.51 17.12
C GLU A 458 16.97 -5.74 17.02
N VAL A 459 15.96 -5.70 16.15
CA VAL A 459 15.11 -6.86 15.83
C VAL A 459 15.94 -8.01 15.25
N LEU A 460 16.86 -7.72 14.31
CA LEU A 460 17.75 -8.72 13.72
C LEU A 460 18.64 -9.39 14.78
N PHE A 461 19.26 -8.61 15.67
CA PHE A 461 20.13 -9.15 16.72
C PHE A 461 19.36 -9.98 17.74
N LYS A 462 18.19 -9.51 18.22
CA LYS A 462 17.32 -10.30 19.11
C LYS A 462 16.88 -11.63 18.49
N TYR A 463 16.59 -11.63 17.18
CA TYR A 463 16.27 -12.86 16.47
C TYR A 463 17.48 -13.80 16.39
N GLU A 464 18.69 -13.28 16.14
CA GLU A 464 19.90 -14.10 16.11
C GLU A 464 20.19 -14.77 17.45
N GLU A 465 19.94 -14.09 18.56
CA GLU A 465 20.08 -14.67 19.91
C GLU A 465 19.04 -15.76 20.16
N SER A 466 17.86 -15.62 19.55
CA SER A 466 16.75 -16.56 19.74
C SER A 466 16.90 -17.88 19.00
N TYR A 467 17.74 -17.95 17.97
CA TYR A 467 17.85 -19.12 17.10
C TYR A 467 19.30 -19.57 16.91
N SER A 468 19.52 -20.87 16.82
CA SER A 468 20.79 -21.49 16.45
C SER A 468 20.69 -22.22 15.11
N LEU A 469 21.82 -22.35 14.41
CA LEU A 469 21.89 -23.14 13.18
C LEU A 469 22.33 -24.56 13.53
N GLN A 470 21.52 -25.55 13.18
CA GLN A 470 21.88 -26.96 13.15
C GLN A 470 21.95 -27.41 11.70
N GLY A 471 23.16 -27.36 11.12
CA GLY A 471 23.33 -27.49 9.67
C GLY A 471 22.68 -26.31 8.93
N LEU A 472 21.61 -26.59 8.20
CA LEU A 472 20.79 -25.59 7.48
C LEU A 472 19.45 -25.30 8.17
N GLU A 473 19.18 -25.93 9.32
CA GLU A 473 17.94 -25.71 10.07
C GLU A 473 18.09 -24.64 11.14
N LEU A 474 17.05 -23.80 11.27
CA LEU A 474 16.93 -22.82 12.35
C LEU A 474 16.09 -23.44 13.48
N VAL A 475 16.72 -23.61 14.65
CA VAL A 475 16.06 -24.11 15.86
C VAL A 475 16.21 -23.10 16.99
N LEU A 476 15.30 -23.10 17.96
CA LEU A 476 15.41 -22.21 19.13
C LEU A 476 16.77 -22.40 19.81
N ALA A 477 17.40 -21.30 20.20
CA ALA A 477 18.69 -21.34 20.88
C ALA A 477 18.53 -21.97 22.27
N PRO A 478 19.57 -22.66 22.80
CA PRO A 478 19.55 -23.20 24.14
C PRO A 478 19.21 -22.11 25.18
N GLY A 479 18.23 -22.37 26.06
CA GLY A 479 17.80 -21.43 27.10
C GLY A 479 16.71 -20.44 26.67
N VAL A 480 16.25 -20.49 25.42
CA VAL A 480 15.07 -19.74 24.95
C VAL A 480 13.85 -20.63 25.08
N PRO A 481 12.89 -20.31 25.98
CA PRO A 481 11.79 -21.22 26.31
C PRO A 481 10.78 -21.37 25.17
N ASP A 482 10.50 -20.29 24.42
CA ASP A 482 9.53 -20.25 23.33
C ASP A 482 9.82 -19.09 22.36
N SER A 483 9.01 -18.95 21.30
CA SER A 483 9.17 -17.84 20.36
C SER A 483 8.63 -16.51 20.90
N ALA A 484 7.73 -16.54 21.88
CA ALA A 484 7.11 -15.36 22.49
C ALA A 484 8.14 -14.49 23.22
N SER A 485 9.14 -15.12 23.84
CA SER A 485 10.11 -14.46 24.74
C SER A 485 10.95 -13.33 24.13
N SER A 486 10.98 -13.20 22.79
CA SER A 486 11.71 -12.13 22.10
C SER A 486 10.82 -11.14 21.35
N LEU A 487 9.50 -11.30 21.44
CA LEU A 487 8.52 -10.41 20.82
C LEU A 487 8.16 -9.32 21.83
N SER A 488 8.09 -8.07 21.38
CA SER A 488 7.61 -6.95 22.22
C SER A 488 6.09 -7.02 22.44
N TRP A 489 5.36 -7.65 21.51
CA TRP A 489 3.93 -7.87 21.56
C TRP A 489 3.64 -9.32 21.13
N PRO A 490 3.79 -10.29 22.05
CA PRO A 490 3.53 -11.69 21.77
C PRO A 490 2.02 -11.97 21.64
N TYR A 491 1.70 -13.02 20.89
CA TYR A 491 0.36 -13.61 20.79
C TYR A 491 0.24 -14.81 21.75
N ALA A 492 -0.98 -15.26 22.02
CA ALA A 492 -1.24 -16.38 22.94
C ALA A 492 -0.81 -17.77 22.40
N ASN A 493 -0.35 -17.85 21.15
CA ASN A 493 -0.14 -19.11 20.44
C ASN A 493 1.28 -19.23 19.86
N GLU A 494 1.95 -20.36 20.07
CA GLU A 494 3.35 -20.56 19.64
C GLU A 494 3.51 -20.66 18.12
N LEU A 495 2.57 -21.29 17.41
CA LEU A 495 2.59 -21.30 15.94
C LEU A 495 2.53 -19.86 15.39
N VAL A 496 1.68 -19.01 15.97
CA VAL A 496 1.58 -17.59 15.59
C VAL A 496 2.85 -16.83 15.97
N ASN A 497 3.38 -17.01 17.18
CA ASN A 497 4.58 -16.31 17.64
C ASN A 497 5.81 -16.65 16.80
N SER A 498 6.05 -17.94 16.56
CA SER A 498 7.17 -18.42 15.75
C SER A 498 7.08 -17.92 14.31
N ALA A 499 5.87 -17.89 13.72
CA ALA A 499 5.62 -17.30 12.42
C ALA A 499 5.85 -15.79 12.45
N LEU A 500 5.17 -15.06 13.34
CA LEU A 500 5.30 -13.61 13.49
C LEU A 500 6.78 -13.19 13.56
N LYS A 501 7.56 -13.86 14.41
CA LYS A 501 9.00 -13.67 14.58
C LYS A 501 9.80 -13.91 13.29
N ALA A 502 9.50 -14.97 12.53
CA ALA A 502 10.17 -15.26 11.26
C ALA A 502 9.89 -14.20 10.18
N TRP A 503 8.65 -13.71 10.07
CA TRP A 503 8.30 -12.66 9.11
C TRP A 503 8.83 -11.28 9.52
N ILE A 504 8.80 -10.95 10.80
CA ILE A 504 9.39 -9.71 11.33
C ILE A 504 10.89 -9.67 11.04
N TYR A 505 11.59 -10.78 11.30
CA TYR A 505 13.02 -10.87 11.02
C TYR A 505 13.32 -10.73 9.53
N GLU A 506 12.52 -11.37 8.68
CA GLU A 506 12.64 -11.24 7.23
C GLU A 506 12.46 -9.80 6.78
N TRP A 507 11.42 -9.12 7.28
CA TRP A 507 11.14 -7.73 6.95
C TRP A 507 12.21 -6.78 7.48
N ALA A 508 12.69 -6.96 8.71
CA ALA A 508 13.77 -6.18 9.27
C ALA A 508 15.06 -6.35 8.45
N PHE A 509 15.33 -7.56 7.95
CA PHE A 509 16.48 -7.83 7.10
C PHE A 509 16.34 -7.10 5.76
N GLU A 510 15.19 -7.21 5.11
CA GLU A 510 14.93 -6.54 3.84
C GLU A 510 14.94 -5.00 3.99
N THR A 511 14.43 -4.47 5.10
CA THR A 511 14.57 -3.05 5.44
C THR A 511 16.03 -2.66 5.57
N CYS A 512 16.85 -3.38 6.35
CA CYS A 512 18.26 -3.05 6.52
C CYS A 512 19.09 -3.24 5.23
N PHE A 513 18.74 -4.24 4.42
CA PHE A 513 19.40 -4.50 3.15
C PHE A 513 19.04 -3.43 2.11
N TYR A 514 17.77 -3.02 2.03
CA TYR A 514 17.31 -1.99 1.09
C TYR A 514 17.72 -0.59 1.53
N PHE A 515 17.46 -0.20 2.78
CA PHE A 515 17.84 1.11 3.28
C PHE A 515 19.33 1.27 3.46
N GLY A 516 20.07 0.17 3.62
CA GLY A 516 21.52 0.21 3.75
C GLY A 516 22.22 0.77 2.52
N SER A 517 21.54 0.86 1.38
CA SER A 517 22.05 1.51 0.18
C SER A 517 21.83 3.02 0.14
N LEU A 518 21.06 3.57 1.08
CA LEU A 518 20.78 5.00 1.12
C LEU A 518 21.97 5.75 1.74
N PRO A 519 22.45 6.83 1.10
CA PRO A 519 23.63 7.57 1.56
C PRO A 519 23.44 8.25 2.92
N GLN A 520 22.19 8.37 3.39
CA GLN A 520 21.85 8.98 4.67
C GLN A 520 21.96 8.04 5.87
N ILE A 521 22.17 6.72 5.68
CA ILE A 521 22.36 5.80 6.81
C ILE A 521 23.75 6.02 7.41
N GLU A 522 23.79 6.14 8.73
CA GLU A 522 25.03 6.32 9.48
C GLU A 522 25.99 5.13 9.30
N HIS A 523 27.27 5.42 9.04
CA HIS A 523 28.31 4.40 8.83
C HIS A 523 28.39 3.38 9.97
N GLN A 524 28.19 3.82 11.22
CA GLN A 524 28.22 2.92 12.38
C GLN A 524 27.07 1.89 12.34
N LEU A 525 25.88 2.27 11.87
CA LEU A 525 24.76 1.35 11.69
C LEU A 525 25.03 0.36 10.55
N LEU A 526 25.63 0.82 9.45
CA LEU A 526 26.06 -0.05 8.35
C LEU A 526 27.13 -1.06 8.79
N GLN A 527 28.12 -0.63 9.56
CA GLN A 527 29.11 -1.53 10.15
C GLN A 527 28.46 -2.59 11.04
N ARG A 528 27.50 -2.19 11.90
CA ARG A 528 26.70 -3.14 12.70
C ARG A 528 25.94 -4.12 11.82
N PHE A 529 25.34 -3.69 10.71
CA PHE A 529 24.69 -4.58 9.75
C PHE A 529 25.64 -5.65 9.21
N GLY A 530 26.91 -5.33 8.95
CA GLY A 530 27.93 -6.32 8.54
C GLY A 530 28.14 -7.47 9.54
N HIS A 531 27.83 -7.27 10.83
CA HIS A 531 28.02 -8.26 11.89
C HIS A 531 26.85 -9.23 12.08
N ILE A 532 25.73 -9.04 11.36
CA ILE A 532 24.60 -9.97 11.41
C ILE A 532 24.99 -11.32 10.81
N ASN A 533 24.23 -12.35 11.15
CA ASN A 533 24.35 -13.69 10.61
C ASN A 533 23.57 -13.82 9.31
N PHE A 534 24.20 -13.46 8.20
CA PHE A 534 23.61 -13.58 6.87
C PHE A 534 23.17 -15.01 6.54
N ARG A 535 23.83 -16.05 7.09
CA ARG A 535 23.38 -17.44 6.94
C ARG A 535 22.03 -17.68 7.59
N LYS A 536 21.83 -17.21 8.84
CA LYS A 536 20.52 -17.28 9.51
C LYS A 536 19.44 -16.53 8.72
N ALA A 537 19.77 -15.34 8.20
CA ALA A 537 18.89 -14.58 7.33
C ALA A 537 18.44 -15.38 6.10
N ARG A 538 19.38 -16.09 5.45
CA ARG A 538 19.06 -16.90 4.28
C ARG A 538 18.22 -18.14 4.62
N GLN A 539 18.53 -18.82 5.72
CA GLN A 539 17.72 -19.96 6.15
C GLN A 539 16.29 -19.53 6.52
N ASN A 540 16.14 -18.37 7.15
CA ASN A 540 14.81 -17.82 7.44
C ASN A 540 14.03 -17.49 6.17
N LYS A 541 14.66 -16.82 5.19
CA LYS A 541 14.04 -16.53 3.89
C LYS A 541 13.53 -17.81 3.23
N ALA A 542 14.40 -18.82 3.11
CA ALA A 542 14.04 -20.10 2.50
C ALA A 542 12.81 -20.73 3.18
N MET A 543 12.75 -20.67 4.51
CA MET A 543 11.65 -21.19 5.30
C MET A 543 10.34 -20.40 5.09
N VAL A 544 10.38 -19.06 5.14
CA VAL A 544 9.21 -18.18 4.92
C VAL A 544 8.63 -18.37 3.52
N LEU A 545 9.46 -18.71 2.53
CA LEU A 545 9.04 -18.99 1.16
C LEU A 545 8.56 -20.43 0.92
N GLY A 546 8.67 -21.32 1.92
CA GLY A 546 8.22 -22.71 1.80
C GLY A 546 9.25 -23.67 1.18
N GLY A 547 10.53 -23.31 1.15
CA GLY A 547 11.63 -24.15 0.66
C GLY A 547 12.09 -23.83 -0.76
N ASP A 548 12.58 -24.85 -1.47
CA ASP A 548 13.00 -24.75 -2.87
C ASP A 548 11.77 -24.81 -3.80
N GLY A 549 11.75 -23.95 -4.82
CA GLY A 549 10.65 -23.87 -5.78
C GLY A 549 9.64 -22.74 -5.50
N GLY A 550 8.97 -22.29 -6.58
CA GLY A 550 8.05 -21.15 -6.57
C GLY A 550 8.66 -19.88 -7.17
N PHE A 551 7.90 -19.22 -8.05
CA PHE A 551 8.18 -17.87 -8.54
C PHE A 551 7.35 -16.88 -7.71
N LEU A 552 8.01 -15.89 -7.14
CA LEU A 552 7.34 -14.83 -6.40
C LEU A 552 7.73 -13.49 -6.98
N ARG A 553 6.75 -12.60 -7.09
CA ARG A 553 7.03 -11.18 -7.34
C ARG A 553 7.72 -10.63 -6.09
N SER A 554 8.90 -10.08 -6.27
CA SER A 554 9.70 -9.46 -5.22
C SER A 554 10.24 -8.12 -5.71
N ALA A 555 10.87 -7.35 -4.83
CA ALA A 555 11.58 -6.13 -5.19
C ALA A 555 13.04 -6.16 -4.70
N ARG A 556 13.93 -5.57 -5.50
CA ARG A 556 15.33 -5.30 -5.17
C ARG A 556 15.73 -3.98 -5.81
N TRP A 557 16.48 -3.15 -5.08
CA TRP A 557 17.03 -1.90 -5.62
C TRP A 557 15.96 -1.01 -6.31
N GLY A 558 14.78 -0.91 -5.70
CA GLY A 558 13.66 -0.11 -6.22
C GLY A 558 12.88 -0.75 -7.39
N CYS A 559 13.32 -1.92 -7.87
CA CYS A 559 12.77 -2.59 -9.05
C CYS A 559 12.01 -3.86 -8.67
N ARG A 560 10.86 -4.08 -9.30
CA ARG A 560 10.16 -5.38 -9.18
C ARG A 560 10.80 -6.43 -10.09
N GLY A 561 10.67 -7.68 -9.69
CA GLY A 561 11.25 -8.80 -10.40
C GLY A 561 10.75 -10.15 -9.91
N TYR A 562 11.35 -11.20 -10.43
CA TYR A 562 11.08 -12.58 -10.06
C TYR A 562 12.12 -13.08 -9.08
N LEU A 563 11.62 -13.67 -8.00
CA LEU A 563 12.39 -14.34 -6.98
C LEU A 563 12.16 -15.85 -7.09
N LYS A 564 13.24 -16.63 -6.97
CA LYS A 564 13.21 -18.09 -6.89
C LYS A 564 14.22 -18.60 -5.87
N MET A 565 13.89 -19.68 -5.18
CA MET A 565 14.81 -20.43 -4.33
C MET A 565 15.24 -21.72 -5.04
N ILE A 566 16.55 -21.95 -5.12
CA ILE A 566 17.16 -23.18 -5.63
C ILE A 566 18.28 -23.57 -4.68
N HIS A 567 18.24 -24.79 -4.11
CA HIS A 567 19.23 -25.24 -3.14
C HIS A 567 19.43 -24.25 -1.99
N ARG A 568 18.34 -23.61 -1.53
CA ARG A 568 18.34 -22.52 -0.52
C ARG A 568 19.17 -21.29 -0.92
N THR A 569 19.62 -21.21 -2.17
CA THR A 569 20.18 -20.00 -2.78
C THR A 569 19.05 -19.18 -3.37
N GLN A 570 19.03 -17.90 -3.00
CA GLN A 570 18.07 -16.95 -3.50
C GLN A 570 18.53 -16.44 -4.87
N LEU A 571 17.64 -16.46 -5.84
CA LEU A 571 17.82 -15.94 -7.18
C LEU A 571 16.79 -14.82 -7.38
N PHE A 572 17.25 -13.63 -7.75
CA PHE A 572 16.38 -12.53 -8.16
C PHE A 572 16.75 -12.01 -9.55
N ARG A 573 15.76 -11.68 -10.37
CA ARG A 573 15.93 -10.97 -11.65
C ARG A 573 14.83 -9.94 -11.88
N THR A 574 15.19 -8.71 -12.26
CA THR A 574 14.22 -7.67 -12.62
C THR A 574 13.53 -8.00 -13.94
N THR A 575 12.30 -7.54 -14.10
CA THR A 575 11.69 -7.46 -15.44
C THR A 575 12.28 -6.28 -16.21
N GLN A 576 12.26 -6.34 -17.54
CA GLN A 576 12.87 -5.33 -18.40
C GLN A 576 12.23 -3.94 -18.19
N ASP A 577 10.89 -3.89 -18.10
CA ASP A 577 10.14 -2.66 -17.84
C ASP A 577 10.54 -2.00 -16.52
N GLN A 578 10.74 -2.79 -15.46
CA GLN A 578 11.12 -2.29 -14.15
C GLN A 578 12.55 -1.79 -14.13
N PHE A 579 13.45 -2.48 -14.85
CA PHE A 579 14.83 -2.04 -14.99
C PHE A 579 14.89 -0.66 -15.67
N GLN A 580 14.24 -0.51 -16.82
CA GLN A 580 14.19 0.76 -17.56
C GLN A 580 13.55 1.88 -16.74
N ALA A 581 12.45 1.58 -16.04
CA ALA A 581 11.68 2.61 -15.34
C ALA A 581 12.29 3.04 -14.00
N ARG A 582 13.05 2.16 -13.32
CA ARG A 582 13.41 2.37 -11.90
C ARG A 582 14.86 2.05 -11.53
N PHE A 583 15.60 1.26 -12.30
CA PHE A 583 16.94 0.84 -11.86
C PHE A 583 17.98 1.94 -12.10
N ASN A 584 18.52 2.49 -11.01
CA ASN A 584 19.58 3.48 -11.07
C ASN A 584 20.96 2.82 -10.88
N VAL A 585 21.68 2.61 -11.99
CA VAL A 585 23.02 2.00 -11.99
C VAL A 585 24.05 2.84 -11.21
N VAL A 586 23.88 4.17 -11.18
CA VAL A 586 24.81 5.07 -10.48
C VAL A 586 24.64 4.94 -8.97
N GLU A 587 23.39 5.01 -8.50
CA GLU A 587 23.07 4.80 -7.08
C GLU A 587 23.46 3.40 -6.59
N PHE A 588 23.21 2.37 -7.41
CA PHE A 588 23.62 1.01 -7.10
C PHE A 588 25.14 0.91 -6.89
N LYS A 589 25.95 1.46 -7.80
CA LYS A 589 27.41 1.45 -7.66
C LYS A 589 27.89 2.22 -6.43
N ALA A 590 27.28 3.36 -6.12
CA ALA A 590 27.60 4.12 -4.92
C ALA A 590 27.32 3.31 -3.64
N ALA A 591 26.21 2.58 -3.60
CA ALA A 591 25.88 1.69 -2.49
C ALA A 591 26.91 0.55 -2.33
N ILE A 592 27.40 -0.03 -3.43
CA ILE A 592 28.44 -1.07 -3.40
C ILE A 592 29.74 -0.52 -2.78
N GLU A 593 30.18 0.67 -3.15
CA GLU A 593 31.39 1.27 -2.57
C GLU A 593 31.19 1.59 -1.08
N LEU A 594 30.05 2.16 -0.70
CA LEU A 594 29.70 2.40 0.70
C LEU A 594 29.72 1.11 1.54
N TRP A 595 29.20 0.01 1.00
CA TRP A 595 29.22 -1.28 1.69
C TRP A 595 30.62 -1.87 1.84
N LYS A 596 31.53 -1.63 0.89
CA LYS A 596 32.94 -1.99 1.02
C LYS A 596 33.63 -1.17 2.10
N GLU A 597 33.43 0.15 2.10
CA GLU A 597 33.99 1.08 3.07
C GLU A 597 33.54 0.73 4.51
N CYS A 598 32.27 0.34 4.66
CA CYS A 598 31.72 -0.10 5.94
C CYS A 598 32.09 -1.55 6.31
N GLY A 599 32.85 -2.25 5.46
CA GLY A 599 33.26 -3.64 5.69
C GLY A 599 32.13 -4.67 5.60
N ILE A 600 30.95 -4.29 5.11
CA ILE A 600 29.81 -5.22 4.95
C ILE A 600 30.12 -6.26 3.88
N ILE A 601 30.78 -5.85 2.80
CA ILE A 601 31.15 -6.71 1.68
C ILE A 601 32.64 -6.66 1.39
N GLU A 602 33.18 -7.79 0.94
CA GLU A 602 34.56 -7.91 0.48
C GLU A 602 34.59 -8.64 -0.87
N PRO A 603 35.31 -8.12 -1.88
CA PRO A 603 35.48 -8.82 -3.15
C PRO A 603 36.00 -10.25 -2.93
N ARG A 604 35.30 -11.25 -3.47
CA ARG A 604 35.73 -12.64 -3.38
C ARG A 604 36.03 -13.16 -4.77
N TYR A 605 37.31 -13.40 -5.01
CA TYR A 605 37.78 -14.08 -6.22
C TYR A 605 38.22 -15.48 -5.78
N PRO A 606 37.36 -16.52 -5.89
CA PRO A 606 37.80 -17.88 -5.61
C PRO A 606 39.04 -18.17 -6.46
N ASN A 607 39.98 -18.99 -5.98
CA ASN A 607 41.17 -19.40 -6.73
C ASN A 607 40.74 -20.12 -8.03
N LEU A 608 40.48 -19.33 -9.06
CA LEU A 608 40.14 -19.78 -10.39
C LEU A 608 41.43 -20.36 -10.95
N THR A 609 41.57 -21.69 -10.90
CA THR A 609 42.60 -22.40 -11.66
C THR A 609 42.58 -21.88 -13.10
N SER A 610 43.74 -21.79 -13.74
CA SER A 610 43.98 -21.11 -15.02
C SER A 610 43.02 -21.46 -16.17
N ARG A 611 42.23 -22.54 -16.04
CA ARG A 611 41.10 -22.90 -16.91
C ARG A 611 39.85 -22.03 -16.80
N PHE A 612 39.69 -21.20 -15.77
CA PHE A 612 38.46 -20.42 -15.52
C PHE A 612 38.58 -18.93 -15.85
N LYS A 613 39.74 -18.46 -16.31
CA LYS A 613 39.91 -17.09 -16.87
C LYS A 613 39.02 -16.82 -18.09
N SER A 614 38.39 -17.85 -18.67
CA SER A 614 37.43 -17.73 -19.78
C SER A 614 35.96 -17.64 -19.37
N VAL A 615 35.63 -17.66 -18.06
CA VAL A 615 34.25 -17.69 -17.53
C VAL A 615 33.81 -16.34 -16.93
N ILE A 616 34.75 -15.40 -16.71
CA ILE A 616 34.40 -13.98 -16.83
C ILE A 616 33.94 -13.83 -18.29
N PRO A 617 32.80 -13.17 -18.59
CA PRO A 617 32.41 -12.93 -19.97
C PRO A 617 33.64 -12.42 -20.72
N ARG A 618 34.13 -13.19 -21.70
CA ARG A 618 35.24 -12.79 -22.55
C ARG A 618 34.83 -11.48 -23.21
N LYS A 619 35.14 -10.33 -22.61
CA LYS A 619 34.95 -8.97 -23.15
C LYS A 619 33.97 -8.94 -24.32
N SER A 620 32.72 -9.34 -24.12
CA SER A 620 31.73 -9.33 -25.17
C SER A 620 31.03 -7.99 -25.03
N GLN A 621 31.66 -6.98 -25.64
CA GLN A 621 31.08 -5.65 -25.88
C GLN A 621 30.48 -4.94 -24.64
N GLY A 622 31.31 -4.43 -23.74
CA GLY A 622 31.07 -3.24 -22.88
C GLY A 622 29.82 -3.11 -21.98
N ASN A 623 28.79 -3.94 -22.14
CA ASN A 623 27.42 -3.66 -21.67
C ASN A 623 27.02 -4.50 -20.46
N VAL A 624 27.88 -5.42 -20.00
CA VAL A 624 27.63 -6.27 -18.82
C VAL A 624 28.59 -5.90 -17.70
N ILE A 625 28.05 -5.68 -16.51
CA ILE A 625 28.78 -5.32 -15.29
C ILE A 625 28.40 -6.34 -14.21
N SER A 626 29.36 -6.93 -13.50
CA SER A 626 29.08 -7.92 -12.46
C SER A 626 29.99 -7.76 -11.26
N GLY A 627 29.57 -8.29 -10.12
CA GLY A 627 30.38 -8.35 -8.90
C GLY A 627 30.15 -9.62 -8.11
N LEU A 628 31.23 -10.14 -7.49
CA LEU A 628 31.21 -11.31 -6.62
C LEU A 628 31.82 -10.96 -5.27
N TYR A 629 31.03 -11.09 -4.21
CA TYR A 629 31.36 -10.61 -2.89
C TYR A 629 31.10 -11.67 -1.82
N ARG A 630 31.94 -11.69 -0.81
CA ARG A 630 31.56 -12.18 0.51
C ARG A 630 30.79 -11.06 1.20
N ILE A 631 29.59 -11.36 1.70
CA ILE A 631 28.81 -10.43 2.52
C ILE A 631 28.75 -10.94 3.96
N GLY A 632 29.03 -10.06 4.92
CA GLY A 632 29.19 -10.36 6.34
C GLY A 632 30.57 -10.93 6.71
N HIS A 633 30.76 -11.23 8.00
CA HIS A 633 32.06 -11.60 8.56
C HIS A 633 32.20 -13.08 8.96
N GLY A 634 33.38 -13.65 8.73
CA GLY A 634 33.77 -14.97 9.23
C GLY A 634 32.72 -16.08 8.94
N PRO A 635 32.35 -16.91 9.93
CA PRO A 635 31.41 -18.03 9.72
C PRO A 635 29.95 -17.60 9.54
N LYS A 636 29.65 -16.31 9.70
CA LYS A 636 28.33 -15.69 9.50
C LYS A 636 28.10 -15.25 8.05
N SER A 637 29.14 -15.25 7.23
CA SER A 637 29.11 -14.72 5.87
C SER A 637 28.47 -15.66 4.85
N VAL A 638 27.97 -15.07 3.76
CA VAL A 638 27.46 -15.80 2.58
C VAL A 638 28.08 -15.24 1.30
N LEU A 639 27.89 -15.95 0.19
CA LEU A 639 28.32 -15.47 -1.12
C LEU A 639 27.18 -14.69 -1.79
N TRP A 640 27.51 -13.50 -2.30
CA TRP A 640 26.61 -12.66 -3.07
C TRP A 640 27.22 -12.37 -4.44
N TYR A 641 26.44 -12.60 -5.49
CA TYR A 641 26.80 -12.26 -6.85
C TYR A 641 25.70 -11.43 -7.47
N TRP A 642 26.08 -10.47 -8.30
CA TRP A 642 25.13 -9.72 -9.13
C TRP A 642 25.68 -9.44 -10.52
N GLU A 643 24.77 -9.23 -11.45
CA GLU A 643 25.02 -8.85 -12.84
C GLU A 643 24.00 -7.80 -13.29
N ILE A 644 24.49 -6.80 -14.02
CA ILE A 644 23.71 -5.79 -14.73
C ILE A 644 24.04 -5.93 -16.20
N ASN A 645 23.03 -6.12 -17.04
CA ASN A 645 23.16 -6.08 -18.49
C ASN A 645 22.44 -4.85 -19.02
N LEU A 646 23.20 -3.87 -19.49
CA LEU A 646 22.69 -2.61 -20.01
C LEU A 646 22.08 -2.74 -21.40
N LYS A 647 22.42 -3.80 -22.15
CA LYS A 647 21.89 -4.03 -23.49
C LYS A 647 20.56 -4.79 -23.44
N GLU A 648 20.51 -5.83 -22.63
CA GLU A 648 19.31 -6.64 -22.40
C GLU A 648 18.45 -6.08 -21.25
N GLU A 649 18.86 -4.95 -20.68
CA GLU A 649 18.13 -4.14 -19.70
C GLU A 649 17.59 -4.94 -18.51
N TYR A 650 18.49 -5.64 -17.82
CA TYR A 650 18.14 -6.36 -16.60
C TYR A 650 19.22 -6.27 -15.52
N TYR A 651 18.77 -6.41 -14.28
CA TYR A 651 19.57 -6.72 -13.11
C TYR A 651 19.22 -8.12 -12.61
N GLN A 652 20.22 -8.90 -12.25
CA GLN A 652 20.03 -10.18 -11.59
C GLN A 652 21.07 -10.41 -10.49
N GLU A 653 20.69 -11.18 -9.47
CA GLU A 653 21.58 -11.54 -8.37
C GLU A 653 21.32 -12.95 -7.87
N PHE A 654 22.34 -13.54 -7.25
CA PHE A 654 22.13 -14.64 -6.34
C PHE A 654 22.76 -14.37 -4.98
N LEU A 655 22.08 -14.81 -3.93
CA LEU A 655 22.56 -14.75 -2.55
C LEU A 655 22.47 -16.16 -1.94
N ALA A 656 23.63 -16.77 -1.73
CA ALA A 656 23.76 -18.18 -1.39
C ALA A 656 23.46 -18.48 0.09
N ALA A 657 23.11 -19.74 0.39
CA ALA A 657 22.89 -20.21 1.76
C ALA A 657 24.14 -20.08 2.65
N ASP A 658 25.31 -20.32 2.07
CA ASP A 658 26.63 -20.12 2.65
C ASP A 658 27.70 -19.96 1.55
N LEU A 659 28.97 -19.82 1.96
CA LEU A 659 30.09 -19.67 1.04
C LEU A 659 30.34 -20.92 0.17
N ALA A 660 30.20 -22.12 0.72
CA ALA A 660 30.49 -23.35 0.01
C ALA A 660 29.46 -23.60 -1.08
N GLU A 661 28.18 -23.42 -0.74
CA GLU A 661 27.08 -23.54 -1.69
C GLU A 661 27.15 -22.47 -2.79
N GLY A 662 27.47 -21.22 -2.43
CA GLY A 662 27.65 -20.18 -3.43
C GLY A 662 28.79 -20.48 -4.40
N GLU A 663 29.91 -21.01 -3.92
CA GLU A 663 31.02 -21.40 -4.80
C GLU A 663 30.67 -22.61 -5.67
N ARG A 664 29.89 -23.57 -5.14
CA ARG A 664 29.37 -24.72 -5.91
C ARG A 664 28.49 -24.23 -7.06
N VAL A 665 27.51 -23.38 -6.76
CA VAL A 665 26.60 -22.77 -7.73
C VAL A 665 27.38 -21.99 -8.79
N TYR A 666 28.27 -21.09 -8.37
CA TYR A 666 29.04 -20.24 -9.28
C TYR A 666 29.94 -21.04 -10.23
N ARG A 667 30.55 -22.13 -9.76
CA ARG A 667 31.49 -22.95 -10.55
C ARG A 667 30.79 -24.00 -11.42
N GLY A 668 29.78 -24.68 -10.85
CA GLY A 668 29.19 -25.89 -11.39
C GLY A 668 27.97 -25.65 -12.27
N GLU A 669 27.20 -24.59 -11.99
CA GLU A 669 25.92 -24.34 -12.66
C GLU A 669 25.96 -23.11 -13.57
N ARG A 670 27.10 -22.39 -13.65
CA ARG A 670 27.44 -21.35 -14.64
C ARG A 670 26.27 -20.47 -15.13
N PHE A 671 25.36 -20.06 -14.24
CA PHE A 671 24.17 -19.28 -14.58
C PHE A 671 23.08 -20.01 -15.39
N ASP A 672 23.21 -21.32 -15.66
CA ASP A 672 22.13 -22.20 -16.15
C ASP A 672 20.97 -22.32 -15.13
N LEU A 673 21.16 -21.78 -13.92
CA LEU A 673 20.11 -21.52 -12.92
C LEU A 673 19.00 -20.58 -13.40
N TRP A 674 19.27 -19.80 -14.45
CA TRP A 674 18.34 -18.86 -15.06
C TRP A 674 17.83 -19.44 -16.40
N PRO A 675 16.84 -20.35 -16.40
CA PRO A 675 16.30 -20.92 -17.63
C PRO A 675 16.05 -19.86 -18.73
N THR A 676 16.37 -20.19 -19.97
CA THR A 676 16.17 -19.32 -21.15
C THR A 676 14.74 -18.82 -21.34
N LYS A 677 13.75 -19.45 -20.70
CA LYS A 677 12.33 -19.05 -20.66
C LYS A 677 11.99 -17.99 -19.58
N TRP A 678 12.99 -17.34 -18.97
CA TRP A 678 12.79 -16.23 -18.02
C TRP A 678 12.53 -14.88 -18.73
N LEU A 679 12.73 -14.85 -20.06
CA LEU A 679 12.45 -13.74 -20.98
C LEU A 679 10.96 -13.66 -21.32
#